data_AF-A0A1L3JM72-F1
#
_entry.id   AF-A0A1L3JM72-F1
#
_cell.length_a   1.000
_cell.length_b   1.000
_cell.length_c   1.000
_cell.angle_alpha   90.00
_cell.angle_beta   90.00
_cell.angle_gamma   90.00
#
_symmetry.space_group_name_H-M   'P 1'
#
loop_
_entity.id
_entity.type
_entity.pdbx_description
1 polymer ?
#
loop_
_entity_poly.entity_id
_entity_poly.type
_entity_poly.pdbx_seq_one_letter_code
_entity_poly.pdbx_strand_id
1 'polypeptide(L)'
;MQSFRTEIENPVVEKDIIELADKIAAFNNLQIDEEKFRSLRLARGVYGQRQAGVQMIRIKLPYGKVKSNQLRRISEVSDEYSRGRLHITTRQDIQIHYVDLNRTPELWAELERDDVTLREACGNVVRNVTASETAGIDVDEPFDVSPYADALYKFFLRNPICQEMGRKFKVSFSSTDEDTGLSYLHDLGFIAKIENGVRGFKVMVAGGLGSQPRHAETLYEFLSSDKIIPVMEGVLRVFDRYGERKSRAKARMKFLLKDIGLEAFRDLIAQEQKAIEFKTVAIDVDSYVASTPVSVETPKVEIKDQAAFDLWKSTNLIPQKQAGFVAIGIKVLLGDFYTDKARLLADLVDTYAAGEVRLTLRQNIVIPFVKEELVPYFYQELEKLGFVEAGYNKAVDITACPGTDTCNLGIASSTGIAVELEKVIAAEYPQYLKNKDLIIKISGCMNACGQHNMANIGFQGMTVRTPDKLVAPALQVLLGGGNLGNGNGVFADKVVKVPSKRGPEALRRVLDDFEANANGNEFVNYYKEKGEKYFYNLLNDLQDVSNLTQDDFIDWGEEEKYVKEIGIGECAGVVIDLIATLFFESEEKIDSAKVAYNNKVYSGSIYYAYQSIVNSAKASLMAEDQKTNTHAGIIANFDTYFITSKKIELETSFSDLIYQIKNAAPTEEFAKKYIADANLFLEKVRTYRNDETSVLK
;
A
#
# COMPACT_ATOMS: atom_id res chain seq x y z
N MET A 1 -26.37 0.52 -18.48
CA MET A 1 -25.02 -0.08 -18.36
C MET A 1 -24.28 -0.27 -19.70
N GLN A 2 -24.81 0.15 -20.86
CA GLN A 2 -24.09 0.02 -22.15
C GLN A 2 -23.33 1.29 -22.60
N SER A 3 -23.58 2.47 -22.04
CA SER A 3 -23.03 3.74 -22.55
C SER A 3 -21.53 3.94 -22.34
N PHE A 4 -20.91 3.35 -21.31
CA PHE A 4 -19.47 3.51 -21.05
C PHE A 4 -18.57 2.61 -21.90
N ARG A 5 -19.13 1.59 -22.57
CA ARG A 5 -18.35 0.57 -23.29
C ARG A 5 -17.75 1.08 -24.61
N THR A 6 -18.29 2.15 -25.18
CA THR A 6 -17.94 2.62 -26.53
C THR A 6 -16.74 3.57 -26.58
N GLU A 7 -16.16 3.93 -25.43
CA GLU A 7 -15.16 5.02 -25.34
C GLU A 7 -13.83 4.59 -24.70
N ILE A 8 -13.64 3.29 -24.41
CA ILE A 8 -12.40 2.77 -23.84
C ILE A 8 -11.50 2.24 -24.96
N GLU A 9 -10.34 2.86 -25.16
CA GLU A 9 -9.41 2.49 -26.24
C GLU A 9 -8.58 1.22 -25.94
N ASN A 10 -8.41 0.88 -24.65
CA ASN A 10 -7.60 -0.28 -24.23
C ASN A 10 -8.48 -1.53 -23.97
N PRO A 11 -8.40 -2.58 -24.82
CA PRO A 11 -9.26 -3.77 -24.69
C PRO A 11 -9.07 -4.55 -23.39
N VAL A 12 -7.88 -4.47 -22.77
CA VAL A 12 -7.61 -5.13 -21.49
C VAL A 12 -8.32 -4.42 -20.35
N VAL A 13 -8.33 -3.08 -20.38
CA VAL A 13 -9.04 -2.24 -19.40
C VAL A 13 -10.55 -2.41 -19.56
N GLU A 14 -11.05 -2.39 -20.80
CA GLU A 14 -12.47 -2.62 -21.08
C GLU A 14 -12.93 -3.96 -20.50
N LYS A 15 -12.16 -5.03 -20.72
CA LYS A 15 -12.43 -6.37 -20.16
C LYS A 15 -12.50 -6.35 -18.64
N ASP A 16 -11.53 -5.72 -17.97
CA ASP A 16 -11.48 -5.62 -16.51
C ASP A 16 -12.74 -4.92 -15.93
N ILE A 17 -13.22 -3.87 -16.60
CA ILE A 17 -14.39 -3.08 -16.21
C ILE A 17 -15.68 -3.85 -16.46
N ILE A 18 -15.81 -4.51 -17.63
CA ILE A 18 -16.95 -5.38 -17.94
C ILE A 18 -17.04 -6.52 -16.93
N GLU A 19 -15.92 -7.16 -16.61
CA GLU A 19 -15.88 -8.23 -15.61
C GLU A 19 -16.34 -7.72 -14.24
N LEU A 20 -15.93 -6.52 -13.82
CA LEU A 20 -16.43 -5.92 -12.58
C LEU A 20 -17.95 -5.72 -12.62
N ALA A 21 -18.47 -5.14 -13.71
CA ALA A 21 -19.91 -4.90 -13.88
C ALA A 21 -20.72 -6.20 -13.84
N ASP A 22 -20.26 -7.23 -14.55
CA ASP A 22 -20.93 -8.53 -14.62
C ASP A 22 -20.92 -9.22 -13.25
N LYS A 23 -19.82 -9.12 -12.50
CA LYS A 23 -19.70 -9.73 -11.16
C LYS A 23 -20.49 -8.95 -10.11
N ILE A 24 -20.65 -7.64 -10.25
CA ILE A 24 -21.60 -6.85 -9.44
C ILE A 24 -23.04 -7.30 -9.72
N ALA A 25 -23.42 -7.46 -10.99
CA ALA A 25 -24.74 -7.93 -11.36
C ALA A 25 -25.03 -9.34 -10.81
N ALA A 26 -24.06 -10.25 -10.92
CA ALA A 26 -24.14 -11.58 -10.33
C ALA A 26 -24.30 -11.52 -8.79
N PHE A 27 -23.58 -10.62 -8.11
CA PHE A 27 -23.66 -10.45 -6.65
C PHE A 27 -25.04 -9.97 -6.22
N ASN A 28 -25.57 -8.94 -6.89
CA ASN A 28 -26.91 -8.43 -6.63
C ASN A 28 -28.01 -9.48 -6.87
N ASN A 29 -27.78 -10.41 -7.81
CA ASN A 29 -28.67 -11.52 -8.11
C ASN A 29 -28.42 -12.78 -7.25
N LEU A 30 -27.55 -12.70 -6.24
CA LEU A 30 -27.17 -13.82 -5.34
C LEU A 30 -26.57 -15.03 -6.10
N GLN A 31 -25.92 -14.78 -7.23
CA GLN A 31 -25.28 -15.79 -8.09
C GLN A 31 -23.79 -15.98 -7.80
N ILE A 32 -23.19 -15.12 -6.97
CA ILE A 32 -21.80 -15.21 -6.53
C ILE A 32 -21.73 -14.96 -5.02
N ASP A 33 -20.87 -15.73 -4.36
CA ASP A 33 -20.59 -15.58 -2.94
C ASP A 33 -19.91 -14.24 -2.60
N GLU A 34 -20.20 -13.71 -1.41
CA GLU A 34 -19.69 -12.44 -0.93
C GLU A 34 -18.16 -12.41 -0.87
N GLU A 35 -17.50 -13.49 -0.45
CA GLU A 35 -16.05 -13.52 -0.34
C GLU A 35 -15.36 -13.52 -1.70
N LYS A 36 -15.90 -14.29 -2.66
CA LYS A 36 -15.40 -14.32 -4.04
C LYS A 36 -15.55 -12.94 -4.67
N PHE A 37 -16.74 -12.34 -4.54
CA PHE A 37 -17.00 -11.00 -5.01
C PHE A 37 -16.07 -9.96 -4.35
N ARG A 38 -15.89 -10.05 -3.04
CA ARG A 38 -14.99 -9.17 -2.28
C ARG A 38 -13.55 -9.28 -2.77
N SER A 39 -13.01 -10.49 -2.96
CA SER A 39 -11.66 -10.67 -3.50
C SER A 39 -11.48 -9.96 -4.85
N LEU A 40 -12.47 -10.14 -5.74
CA LEU A 40 -12.48 -9.59 -7.09
C LEU A 40 -12.52 -8.06 -7.10
N ARG A 41 -13.45 -7.45 -6.36
CA ARG A 41 -13.60 -5.98 -6.33
C ARG A 41 -12.44 -5.31 -5.60
N LEU A 42 -11.87 -5.96 -4.57
CA LEU A 42 -10.67 -5.46 -3.89
C LEU A 42 -9.48 -5.37 -4.84
N ALA A 43 -9.28 -6.35 -5.72
CA ALA A 43 -8.22 -6.30 -6.73
C ALA A 43 -8.43 -5.19 -7.80
N ARG A 44 -9.58 -4.50 -7.75
CA ARG A 44 -9.99 -3.38 -8.62
C ARG A 44 -10.20 -2.09 -7.81
N GLY A 45 -9.56 -1.98 -6.64
CA GLY A 45 -9.56 -0.76 -5.85
C GLY A 45 -10.86 -0.46 -5.11
N VAL A 46 -11.89 -1.31 -5.20
CA VAL A 46 -13.20 -1.11 -4.57
C VAL A 46 -13.24 -1.78 -3.20
N TYR A 47 -13.28 -0.96 -2.13
CA TYR A 47 -13.25 -1.38 -0.74
C TYR A 47 -14.54 -0.94 -0.04
N GLY A 48 -15.19 -1.80 0.73
CA GLY A 48 -16.33 -1.42 1.56
C GLY A 48 -15.86 -0.63 2.77
N GLN A 49 -16.59 0.42 3.07
CA GLN A 49 -16.31 1.29 4.22
C GLN A 49 -17.24 0.97 5.39
N ARG A 50 -17.11 1.72 6.48
CA ARG A 50 -17.91 1.56 7.70
C ARG A 50 -19.41 1.75 7.46
N GLN A 51 -19.76 2.68 6.57
CA GLN A 51 -21.13 2.97 6.19
C GLN A 51 -21.64 1.94 5.17
N ALA A 52 -22.84 1.40 5.41
CA ALA A 52 -23.44 0.39 4.56
C ALA A 52 -23.83 0.95 3.18
N GLY A 53 -23.79 0.10 2.15
CA GLY A 53 -24.23 0.44 0.78
C GLY A 53 -23.25 1.29 -0.04
N VAL A 54 -22.14 1.75 0.54
CA VAL A 54 -21.16 2.60 -0.13
C VAL A 54 -19.74 2.05 -0.03
N GLN A 55 -18.88 2.50 -0.94
CA GLN A 55 -17.51 2.02 -1.10
C GLN A 55 -16.51 3.18 -1.02
N MET A 56 -15.33 2.87 -0.48
CA MET A 56 -14.10 3.60 -0.72
C MET A 56 -13.45 3.07 -2.00
N ILE A 57 -13.05 3.99 -2.87
CA ILE A 57 -12.30 3.68 -4.10
C ILE A 57 -10.88 4.18 -3.92
N ARG A 58 -9.91 3.28 -4.09
CA ARG A 58 -8.49 3.63 -4.08
C ARG A 58 -7.97 3.71 -5.51
N ILE A 59 -7.45 4.89 -5.86
CA ILE A 59 -6.86 5.22 -7.15
C ILE A 59 -5.35 4.97 -7.06
N LYS A 60 -4.82 4.05 -7.88
CA LYS A 60 -3.40 3.68 -7.87
C LYS A 60 -2.60 4.73 -8.64
N LEU A 61 -1.69 5.42 -7.94
CA LEU A 61 -0.88 6.50 -8.52
C LEU A 61 0.61 6.15 -8.36
N PRO A 62 1.20 5.44 -9.34
CA PRO A 62 2.58 4.97 -9.28
C PRO A 62 3.55 6.06 -8.85
N TYR A 63 4.38 5.74 -7.85
CA TYR A 63 5.41 6.61 -7.27
C TYR A 63 4.92 8.02 -6.88
N GLY A 64 3.60 8.17 -6.69
CA GLY A 64 2.94 9.40 -6.28
C GLY A 64 2.84 10.50 -7.33
N LYS A 65 3.32 10.30 -8.56
CA LYS A 65 3.28 11.33 -9.60
C LYS A 65 1.87 11.44 -10.19
N VAL A 66 1.32 12.64 -10.18
CA VAL A 66 -0.01 12.95 -10.73
C VAL A 66 0.11 14.13 -11.67
N LYS A 67 -0.27 13.95 -12.93
CA LYS A 67 -0.30 15.05 -13.91
C LYS A 67 -1.50 15.96 -13.67
N SER A 68 -1.43 17.21 -14.11
CA SER A 68 -2.54 18.18 -13.96
C SER A 68 -3.84 17.69 -14.62
N ASN A 69 -3.79 17.05 -15.80
CA ASN A 69 -4.97 16.44 -16.43
C ASN A 69 -5.56 15.29 -15.58
N GLN A 70 -4.72 14.45 -15.00
CA GLN A 70 -5.14 13.36 -14.11
C GLN A 70 -5.80 13.90 -12.83
N LEU A 71 -5.25 14.97 -12.25
CA LEU A 71 -5.85 15.60 -11.07
C LEU A 71 -7.23 16.22 -11.39
N ARG A 72 -7.38 16.84 -12.56
CA ARG A 72 -8.68 17.33 -13.06
C ARG A 72 -9.67 16.18 -13.24
N ARG A 73 -9.24 15.08 -13.88
CA ARG A 73 -10.07 13.87 -14.06
C ARG A 73 -10.54 13.27 -12.72
N ILE A 74 -9.61 13.09 -11.79
CA ILE A 74 -9.93 12.58 -10.44
C ILE A 74 -10.93 13.50 -9.74
N SER A 75 -10.82 14.82 -9.96
CA SER A 75 -11.74 15.80 -9.39
C SER A 75 -13.15 15.71 -9.99
N GLU A 76 -13.26 15.61 -11.31
CA GLU A 76 -14.54 15.37 -12.01
C GLU A 76 -15.23 14.09 -11.52
N VAL A 77 -14.45 13.01 -11.43
CA VAL A 77 -14.95 11.72 -10.93
C VAL A 77 -15.38 11.81 -9.46
N SER A 78 -14.64 12.51 -8.61
CA SER A 78 -15.01 12.66 -7.21
C SER A 78 -16.28 13.50 -7.02
N ASP A 79 -16.53 14.49 -7.86
CA ASP A 79 -17.77 15.29 -7.80
C ASP A 79 -18.99 14.51 -8.29
N GLU A 80 -18.83 13.72 -9.35
CA GLU A 80 -19.95 12.97 -9.95
C GLU A 80 -20.33 11.71 -9.17
N TYR A 81 -19.34 10.99 -8.65
CA TYR A 81 -19.56 9.66 -8.06
C TYR A 81 -19.32 9.60 -6.54
N SER A 82 -18.78 10.67 -5.95
CA SER A 82 -18.38 10.74 -4.54
C SER A 82 -18.90 12.05 -3.92
N ARG A 83 -18.12 12.67 -3.03
CA ARG A 83 -18.48 13.88 -2.27
C ARG A 83 -17.45 15.00 -2.44
N GLY A 84 -16.64 14.97 -3.50
CA GLY A 84 -15.61 15.98 -3.76
C GLY A 84 -14.43 16.00 -2.78
N ARG A 85 -14.28 15.00 -1.90
CA ARG A 85 -13.13 14.86 -1.00
C ARG A 85 -12.09 13.91 -1.56
N LEU A 86 -10.85 14.35 -1.64
CA LEU A 86 -9.67 13.60 -2.06
C LEU A 86 -8.77 13.34 -0.84
N HIS A 87 -8.56 12.06 -0.49
CA HIS A 87 -7.72 11.67 0.63
C HIS A 87 -6.38 11.08 0.15
N ILE A 88 -5.27 11.74 0.47
CA ILE A 88 -3.91 11.29 0.18
C ILE A 88 -3.50 10.21 1.18
N THR A 89 -2.96 9.11 0.67
CA THR A 89 -2.59 7.96 1.49
C THR A 89 -1.09 7.92 1.80
N THR A 90 -0.71 7.20 2.85
CA THR A 90 0.71 6.89 3.16
C THR A 90 1.40 5.97 2.14
N ARG A 91 0.75 5.69 1.01
CA ARG A 91 1.28 4.99 -0.16
C ARG A 91 1.15 5.80 -1.45
N GLN A 92 1.00 7.12 -1.32
CA GLN A 92 0.98 8.05 -2.45
C GLN A 92 -0.19 7.84 -3.43
N ASP A 93 -1.22 7.10 -3.02
CA ASP A 93 -2.50 6.97 -3.73
C ASP A 93 -3.49 8.07 -3.28
N ILE A 94 -4.59 8.24 -4.03
CA ILE A 94 -5.78 8.98 -3.60
C ILE A 94 -6.92 8.00 -3.28
N GLN A 95 -7.68 8.30 -2.23
CA GLN A 95 -8.95 7.63 -1.92
C GLN A 95 -10.12 8.61 -2.02
N ILE A 96 -11.19 8.16 -2.66
CA ILE A 96 -12.53 8.79 -2.62
C ILE A 96 -13.49 7.84 -1.90
N HIS A 97 -14.52 8.38 -1.26
CA HIS A 97 -15.39 7.62 -0.35
C HIS A 97 -16.86 7.82 -0.71
N TYR A 98 -17.76 7.04 -0.11
CA TYR A 98 -19.21 7.16 -0.33
C TYR A 98 -19.66 6.87 -1.77
N VAL A 99 -18.92 6.04 -2.51
CA VAL A 99 -19.25 5.68 -3.89
C VAL A 99 -20.26 4.53 -3.92
N ASP A 100 -21.31 4.63 -4.75
CA ASP A 100 -22.24 3.53 -5.01
C ASP A 100 -21.51 2.38 -5.73
N LEU A 101 -21.59 1.18 -5.17
CA LEU A 101 -21.00 -0.03 -5.75
C LEU A 101 -21.38 -0.23 -7.22
N ASN A 102 -22.64 0.02 -7.59
CA ASN A 102 -23.16 -0.21 -8.93
C ASN A 102 -22.61 0.78 -9.96
N ARG A 103 -22.13 1.95 -9.52
CA ARG A 103 -21.53 2.97 -10.38
C ARG A 103 -20.01 2.82 -10.52
N THR A 104 -19.39 1.90 -9.77
CA THR A 104 -17.93 1.70 -9.83
C THR A 104 -17.37 1.34 -11.21
N PRO A 105 -18.06 0.58 -12.09
CA PRO A 105 -17.56 0.35 -13.45
C PRO A 105 -17.53 1.62 -14.31
N GLU A 106 -18.57 2.45 -14.22
CA GLU A 106 -18.67 3.73 -14.93
C GLU A 106 -17.60 4.72 -14.44
N LEU A 107 -17.45 4.82 -13.13
CA LEU A 107 -16.39 5.60 -12.48
C LEU A 107 -15.01 5.20 -12.99
N TRP A 108 -14.74 3.89 -13.05
CA TRP A 108 -13.44 3.39 -13.49
C TRP A 108 -13.20 3.69 -14.98
N ALA A 109 -14.23 3.57 -15.81
CA ALA A 109 -14.15 3.94 -17.22
C ALA A 109 -13.77 5.41 -17.41
N GLU A 110 -14.32 6.33 -16.62
CA GLU A 110 -13.96 7.76 -16.68
C GLU A 110 -12.50 8.01 -16.29
N LEU A 111 -12.01 7.37 -15.23
CA LEU A 111 -10.61 7.52 -14.79
C LEU A 111 -9.61 7.05 -15.86
N GLU A 112 -9.89 5.94 -16.54
CA GLU A 112 -8.99 5.35 -17.53
C GLU A 112 -8.84 6.22 -18.80
N ARG A 113 -9.69 7.24 -19.01
CA ARG A 113 -9.53 8.22 -20.10
C ARG A 113 -8.27 9.08 -19.98
N ASP A 114 -7.70 9.19 -18.78
CA ASP A 114 -6.45 9.90 -18.51
C ASP A 114 -5.38 8.97 -17.90
N ASP A 115 -5.42 7.68 -18.27
CA ASP A 115 -4.51 6.63 -17.79
C ASP A 115 -4.48 6.49 -16.25
N VAL A 116 -5.61 6.75 -15.58
CA VAL A 116 -5.74 6.61 -14.13
C VAL A 116 -6.42 5.28 -13.81
N THR A 117 -5.69 4.35 -13.17
CA THR A 117 -6.19 3.00 -12.91
C THR A 117 -6.56 2.74 -11.44
N LEU A 118 -7.57 1.88 -11.22
CA LEU A 118 -7.89 1.30 -9.93
C LEU A 118 -7.27 -0.09 -9.73
N ARG A 119 -6.74 -0.67 -10.81
CA ARG A 119 -6.29 -2.06 -10.83
C ARG A 119 -5.16 -2.26 -9.82
N GLU A 120 -5.34 -3.24 -8.95
CA GLU A 120 -4.40 -3.67 -7.91
C GLU A 120 -4.09 -2.63 -6.82
N ALA A 121 -4.90 -1.58 -6.67
CA ALA A 121 -4.76 -0.64 -5.55
C ALA A 121 -5.03 -1.32 -4.18
N CYS A 122 -5.93 -2.31 -4.18
CA CYS A 122 -6.35 -3.10 -3.03
C CYS A 122 -6.21 -4.62 -3.28
N GLY A 123 -6.63 -5.47 -2.33
CA GLY A 123 -6.56 -6.93 -2.50
C GLY A 123 -5.20 -7.56 -2.15
N ASN A 124 -5.05 -8.83 -2.54
CA ASN A 124 -3.86 -9.67 -2.34
C ASN A 124 -2.97 -9.66 -3.60
N VAL A 125 -2.48 -8.48 -3.90
CA VAL A 125 -1.76 -8.14 -5.14
C VAL A 125 -0.55 -7.25 -4.83
N VAL A 126 0.23 -6.92 -5.86
CA VAL A 126 1.27 -5.89 -5.78
C VAL A 126 0.58 -4.52 -5.71
N ARG A 127 0.69 -3.88 -4.55
CA ARG A 127 0.10 -2.55 -4.29
C ARG A 127 0.85 -1.46 -5.04
N ASN A 128 0.50 -0.21 -4.78
CA ASN A 128 1.23 0.91 -5.35
C ASN A 128 2.74 0.81 -5.06
N VAL A 129 3.53 0.99 -6.12
CA VAL A 129 4.99 1.10 -6.08
C VAL A 129 5.28 2.52 -5.65
N THR A 130 5.79 2.70 -4.44
CA THR A 130 6.08 4.03 -3.89
C THR A 130 7.51 4.46 -4.20
N ALA A 131 7.78 5.76 -4.25
CA ALA A 131 9.13 6.29 -4.36
C ALA A 131 9.29 7.51 -3.44
N SER A 132 10.53 7.90 -3.13
CA SER A 132 10.82 9.21 -2.54
C SER A 132 10.14 10.32 -3.35
N GLU A 133 9.47 11.26 -2.69
CA GLU A 133 8.77 12.36 -3.35
C GLU A 133 9.72 13.31 -4.12
N THR A 134 11.01 13.29 -3.78
CA THR A 134 12.08 14.07 -4.42
C THR A 134 12.76 13.34 -5.58
N ALA A 135 12.34 12.13 -5.97
CA ALA A 135 12.96 11.39 -7.09
C ALA A 135 13.07 12.23 -8.38
N GLY A 136 14.27 12.30 -8.96
CA GLY A 136 14.54 13.11 -10.15
C GLY A 136 14.89 14.58 -9.88
N ILE A 137 14.62 15.08 -8.67
CA ILE A 137 14.89 16.48 -8.28
C ILE A 137 15.82 16.58 -7.07
N ASP A 138 15.99 15.50 -6.31
CA ASP A 138 16.83 15.46 -5.12
C ASP A 138 18.26 15.90 -5.44
N VAL A 139 18.88 16.66 -4.54
CA VAL A 139 20.24 17.19 -4.71
C VAL A 139 21.30 16.12 -4.46
N ASP A 140 20.96 15.10 -3.68
CA ASP A 140 21.89 14.07 -3.22
C ASP A 140 21.64 12.71 -3.91
N GLU A 141 20.64 12.58 -4.79
CA GLU A 141 20.35 11.30 -5.44
C GLU A 141 21.45 10.88 -6.42
N PRO A 142 21.92 9.62 -6.38
CA PRO A 142 22.87 9.11 -7.37
C PRO A 142 22.30 9.12 -8.80
N PHE A 143 21.01 8.82 -8.93
CA PHE A 143 20.25 8.88 -10.19
C PHE A 143 18.74 8.89 -9.88
N ASP A 144 17.93 9.33 -10.85
CA ASP A 144 16.47 9.33 -10.74
C ASP A 144 15.90 7.91 -10.70
N VAL A 145 15.18 7.58 -9.63
CA VAL A 145 14.53 6.26 -9.46
C VAL A 145 13.17 6.13 -10.15
N SER A 146 12.59 7.24 -10.64
CA SER A 146 11.25 7.27 -11.25
C SER A 146 11.11 6.34 -12.48
N PRO A 147 12.08 6.28 -13.42
CA PRO A 147 12.02 5.34 -14.54
C PRO A 147 11.95 3.87 -14.10
N TYR A 148 12.64 3.53 -13.01
CA TYR A 148 12.70 2.17 -12.48
C TYR A 148 11.41 1.78 -11.75
N ALA A 149 10.85 2.71 -10.97
CA ALA A 149 9.55 2.53 -10.33
C ALA A 149 8.42 2.39 -11.37
N ASP A 150 8.45 3.18 -12.44
CA ASP A 150 7.49 3.14 -13.54
C ASP A 150 7.57 1.83 -14.33
N ALA A 151 8.78 1.40 -14.72
CA ALA A 151 9.01 0.14 -15.42
C ALA A 151 8.52 -1.06 -14.58
N LEU A 152 8.83 -1.07 -13.29
CA LEU A 152 8.41 -2.14 -12.37
C LEU A 152 6.88 -2.16 -12.20
N TYR A 153 6.26 -0.99 -12.02
CA TYR A 153 4.79 -0.87 -11.99
C TYR A 153 4.17 -1.44 -13.27
N LYS A 154 4.62 -0.99 -14.45
CA LYS A 154 4.08 -1.42 -15.75
C LYS A 154 4.25 -2.93 -15.97
N PHE A 155 5.38 -3.50 -15.59
CA PHE A 155 5.67 -4.92 -15.78
C PHE A 155 4.79 -5.82 -14.90
N PHE A 156 4.54 -5.43 -13.65
CA PHE A 156 3.79 -6.26 -12.70
C PHE A 156 2.28 -5.97 -12.67
N LEU A 157 1.83 -4.85 -13.23
CA LEU A 157 0.41 -4.56 -13.37
C LEU A 157 -0.25 -5.61 -14.29
N ARG A 158 -1.33 -6.24 -13.81
CA ARG A 158 -2.06 -7.32 -14.50
C ARG A 158 -1.23 -8.57 -14.76
N ASN A 159 -0.04 -8.67 -14.18
CA ASN A 159 0.78 -9.86 -14.29
C ASN A 159 0.10 -11.04 -13.57
N PRO A 160 -0.06 -12.23 -14.19
CA PRO A 160 -0.76 -13.37 -13.59
C PRO A 160 -0.26 -13.79 -12.21
N ILE A 161 1.05 -13.64 -11.95
CA ILE A 161 1.70 -13.94 -10.66
C ILE A 161 1.16 -13.03 -9.54
N CYS A 162 0.76 -11.81 -9.90
CA CYS A 162 0.37 -10.78 -8.96
C CYS A 162 -1.12 -10.77 -8.61
N GLN A 163 -1.95 -11.63 -9.22
CA GLN A 163 -3.41 -11.51 -9.13
C GLN A 163 -4.02 -12.14 -7.87
N GLU A 164 -3.38 -13.19 -7.33
CA GLU A 164 -3.96 -14.01 -6.25
C GLU A 164 -2.90 -14.47 -5.24
N MET A 165 -2.05 -13.55 -4.78
CA MET A 165 -1.02 -13.89 -3.79
C MET A 165 -1.63 -14.24 -2.42
N GLY A 166 -0.82 -14.82 -1.52
CA GLY A 166 -1.26 -15.10 -0.14
C GLY A 166 -1.70 -13.84 0.61
N ARG A 167 -1.03 -12.71 0.36
CA ARG A 167 -1.38 -11.40 0.95
C ARG A 167 -0.86 -10.25 0.09
N LYS A 168 -1.26 -9.00 0.43
CA LYS A 168 -0.73 -7.78 -0.17
C LYS A 168 0.81 -7.75 -0.16
N PHE A 169 1.39 -7.31 -1.27
CA PHE A 169 2.82 -7.11 -1.45
C PHE A 169 3.09 -5.63 -1.74
N LYS A 170 4.05 -5.02 -1.04
CA LYS A 170 4.36 -3.58 -1.13
C LYS A 170 5.79 -3.37 -1.58
N VAL A 171 5.96 -2.49 -2.55
CA VAL A 171 7.26 -2.13 -3.12
C VAL A 171 7.58 -0.66 -2.87
N SER A 172 8.85 -0.34 -2.60
CA SER A 172 9.33 1.04 -2.55
C SER A 172 10.67 1.26 -3.25
N PHE A 173 10.89 2.49 -3.67
CA PHE A 173 12.16 3.04 -4.14
C PHE A 173 12.58 4.22 -3.28
N SER A 174 13.85 4.29 -2.93
CA SER A 174 14.46 5.40 -2.21
C SER A 174 15.56 6.02 -3.05
N SER A 175 15.52 7.34 -3.23
CA SER A 175 16.46 8.07 -4.09
C SER A 175 17.86 8.21 -3.49
N THR A 176 17.99 8.18 -2.17
CA THR A 176 19.24 8.41 -1.44
C THR A 176 19.42 7.44 -0.28
N ASP A 177 20.58 7.49 0.36
CA ASP A 177 20.89 6.72 1.57
C ASP A 177 20.09 7.18 2.79
N GLU A 178 19.37 8.29 2.73
CA GLU A 178 18.40 8.66 3.76
C GLU A 178 17.17 7.74 3.78
N ASP A 179 16.98 6.91 2.73
CA ASP A 179 15.90 5.92 2.64
C ASP A 179 14.50 6.52 2.84
N THR A 180 14.22 7.68 2.22
CA THR A 180 12.92 8.37 2.35
C THR A 180 11.74 7.59 1.74
N GLY A 181 12.01 6.60 0.89
CA GLY A 181 11.02 5.59 0.44
C GLY A 181 10.74 4.48 1.47
N LEU A 182 11.42 4.49 2.63
CA LEU A 182 11.22 3.60 3.77
C LEU A 182 11.37 2.12 3.40
N SER A 183 12.44 1.75 2.70
CA SER A 183 12.68 0.38 2.21
C SER A 183 12.59 -0.69 3.30
N TYR A 184 13.00 -0.35 4.53
CA TYR A 184 13.05 -1.25 5.69
C TYR A 184 11.69 -1.76 6.20
N LEU A 185 10.57 -1.21 5.71
CA LEU A 185 9.20 -1.64 6.10
C LEU A 185 8.35 -2.17 4.94
N HIS A 186 8.93 -2.32 3.75
CA HIS A 186 8.28 -2.84 2.55
C HIS A 186 8.54 -4.34 2.35
N ASP A 187 7.67 -5.02 1.60
CA ASP A 187 7.91 -6.41 1.23
C ASP A 187 9.15 -6.50 0.32
N LEU A 188 9.36 -5.52 -0.56
CA LEU A 188 10.59 -5.35 -1.33
C LEU A 188 10.91 -3.85 -1.45
N GLY A 189 12.12 -3.44 -1.08
CA GLY A 189 12.56 -2.04 -1.13
C GLY A 189 13.87 -1.90 -1.89
N PHE A 190 14.01 -0.83 -2.67
CA PHE A 190 15.18 -0.54 -3.48
C PHE A 190 15.77 0.82 -3.10
N ILE A 191 17.05 0.87 -2.76
CA ILE A 191 17.76 2.12 -2.44
C ILE A 191 18.81 2.37 -3.51
N ALA A 192 18.76 3.52 -4.18
CA ALA A 192 19.65 3.83 -5.30
C ALA A 192 21.14 3.74 -4.91
N LYS A 193 21.94 3.03 -5.70
CA LYS A 193 23.39 2.88 -5.54
C LYS A 193 24.10 2.95 -6.88
N ILE A 194 25.31 3.52 -6.88
CA ILE A 194 26.23 3.41 -8.02
C ILE A 194 27.45 2.63 -7.54
N GLU A 195 27.76 1.52 -8.21
CA GLU A 195 28.96 0.74 -7.96
C GLU A 195 29.72 0.56 -9.28
N ASN A 196 31.00 0.93 -9.32
CA ASN A 196 31.85 0.83 -10.51
C ASN A 196 31.23 1.47 -11.78
N GLY A 197 30.50 2.57 -11.62
CA GLY A 197 29.80 3.26 -12.71
C GLY A 197 28.48 2.60 -13.16
N VAL A 198 28.09 1.48 -12.55
CA VAL A 198 26.83 0.78 -12.85
C VAL A 198 25.74 1.27 -11.90
N ARG A 199 24.59 1.65 -12.46
CA ARG A 199 23.38 1.97 -11.68
C ARG A 199 22.74 0.68 -11.17
N GLY A 200 22.49 0.64 -9.87
CA GLY A 200 21.84 -0.46 -9.21
C GLY A 200 21.19 -0.04 -7.90
N PHE A 201 20.86 -1.02 -7.08
CA PHE A 201 20.13 -0.80 -5.84
C PHE A 201 20.64 -1.70 -4.73
N LYS A 202 20.72 -1.18 -3.52
CA LYS A 202 20.61 -2.03 -2.32
C LYS A 202 19.16 -2.50 -2.23
N VAL A 203 18.96 -3.80 -2.01
CA VAL A 203 17.63 -4.41 -2.01
C VAL A 203 17.30 -4.95 -0.63
N MET A 204 16.22 -4.45 -0.05
CA MET A 204 15.65 -4.88 1.23
C MET A 204 14.46 -5.80 1.00
N VAL A 205 14.26 -6.83 1.82
CA VAL A 205 13.19 -7.82 1.64
C VAL A 205 12.44 -8.17 2.92
N ALA A 206 11.14 -8.41 2.78
CA ALA A 206 10.21 -8.92 3.78
C ALA A 206 10.05 -8.06 5.05
N GLY A 207 10.12 -6.74 4.91
CA GLY A 207 9.70 -5.80 5.93
C GLY A 207 8.18 -5.73 6.08
N GLY A 208 7.72 -5.12 7.16
CA GLY A 208 6.31 -4.79 7.29
C GLY A 208 5.86 -4.41 8.67
N LEU A 209 5.06 -3.34 8.72
CA LEU A 209 4.27 -2.97 9.90
C LEU A 209 3.06 -3.91 10.12
N GLY A 210 2.08 -3.45 10.88
CA GLY A 210 0.93 -4.20 11.37
C GLY A 210 1.07 -4.43 12.87
N SER A 211 0.27 -5.34 13.43
CA SER A 211 0.27 -5.60 14.87
C SER A 211 1.61 -6.09 15.44
N GLN A 212 2.43 -6.72 14.59
CA GLN A 212 3.78 -7.21 14.89
C GLN A 212 4.74 -6.67 13.83
N PRO A 213 5.33 -5.47 14.00
CA PRO A 213 6.25 -4.91 13.02
C PRO A 213 7.53 -5.77 12.89
N ARG A 214 8.11 -5.83 11.70
CA ARG A 214 9.41 -6.47 11.41
C ARG A 214 10.18 -5.64 10.39
N HIS A 215 11.48 -5.51 10.62
CA HIS A 215 12.39 -4.88 9.67
C HIS A 215 12.59 -5.82 8.47
N ALA A 216 12.78 -5.22 7.31
CA ALA A 216 13.28 -5.93 6.15
C ALA A 216 14.74 -6.34 6.37
N GLU A 217 15.17 -7.42 5.72
CA GLU A 217 16.56 -7.88 5.72
C GLU A 217 17.23 -7.50 4.40
N THR A 218 18.55 -7.30 4.38
CA THR A 218 19.26 -7.02 3.12
C THR A 218 19.30 -8.28 2.25
N LEU A 219 18.60 -8.24 1.11
CA LEU A 219 18.68 -9.30 0.11
C LEU A 219 19.96 -9.19 -0.72
N TYR A 220 20.26 -7.97 -1.20
CA TYR A 220 21.47 -7.63 -1.95
C TYR A 220 22.00 -6.28 -1.46
N GLU A 221 23.31 -6.19 -1.16
CA GLU A 221 23.94 -4.88 -0.91
C GLU A 221 24.02 -4.05 -2.19
N PHE A 222 24.14 -4.72 -3.35
CA PHE A 222 24.03 -4.12 -4.66
C PHE A 222 23.43 -5.13 -5.65
N LEU A 223 22.42 -4.68 -6.39
CA LEU A 223 21.79 -5.39 -7.50
C LEU A 223 21.74 -4.44 -8.70
N SER A 224 22.34 -4.82 -9.81
CA SER A 224 22.31 -4.00 -11.02
C SER A 224 20.88 -3.77 -11.50
N SER A 225 20.62 -2.58 -12.04
CA SER A 225 19.25 -2.15 -12.35
C SER A 225 18.54 -3.02 -13.39
N ASP A 226 19.26 -3.69 -14.29
CA ASP A 226 18.74 -4.64 -15.26
C ASP A 226 18.23 -5.95 -14.63
N LYS A 227 18.48 -6.18 -13.34
CA LYS A 227 18.09 -7.39 -12.61
C LYS A 227 16.89 -7.20 -11.68
N ILE A 228 16.41 -5.97 -11.47
CA ILE A 228 15.36 -5.72 -10.48
C ILE A 228 14.03 -6.43 -10.82
N ILE A 229 13.64 -6.45 -12.09
CA ILE A 229 12.43 -7.14 -12.57
C ILE A 229 12.54 -8.67 -12.36
N PRO A 230 13.57 -9.37 -12.89
CA PRO A 230 13.66 -10.81 -12.70
C PRO A 230 13.84 -11.23 -11.25
N VAL A 231 14.57 -10.45 -10.44
CA VAL A 231 14.68 -10.73 -9.00
C VAL A 231 13.32 -10.60 -8.32
N MET A 232 12.57 -9.52 -8.59
CA MET A 232 11.24 -9.35 -8.01
C MET A 232 10.28 -10.45 -8.45
N GLU A 233 10.31 -10.89 -9.72
CA GLU A 233 9.49 -12.01 -10.17
C GLU A 233 9.83 -13.30 -9.38
N GLY A 234 11.11 -13.57 -9.14
CA GLY A 234 11.54 -14.67 -8.29
C GLY A 234 11.02 -14.57 -6.86
N VAL A 235 11.13 -13.38 -6.24
CA VAL A 235 10.59 -13.10 -4.89
C VAL A 235 9.08 -13.34 -4.85
N LEU A 236 8.33 -12.86 -5.85
CA LEU A 236 6.89 -13.03 -5.94
C LEU A 236 6.50 -14.51 -6.10
N ARG A 237 7.20 -15.27 -6.95
CA ARG A 237 6.97 -16.71 -7.12
C ARG A 237 7.23 -17.49 -5.83
N VAL A 238 8.29 -17.15 -5.09
CA VAL A 238 8.55 -17.74 -3.77
C VAL A 238 7.44 -17.40 -2.80
N PHE A 239 7.02 -16.13 -2.73
CA PHE A 239 5.94 -15.72 -1.84
C PHE A 239 4.59 -16.37 -2.21
N ASP A 240 4.27 -16.49 -3.49
CA ASP A 240 3.05 -17.13 -3.97
C ASP A 240 3.04 -18.64 -3.61
N ARG A 241 4.17 -19.31 -3.79
CA ARG A 241 4.28 -20.77 -3.63
C ARG A 241 4.34 -21.20 -2.15
N TYR A 242 5.09 -20.47 -1.34
CA TYR A 242 5.38 -20.85 0.05
C TYR A 242 4.64 -19.99 1.08
N GLY A 243 4.02 -18.87 0.67
CA GLY A 243 3.27 -18.00 1.57
C GLY A 243 2.04 -18.67 2.18
N GLU A 244 1.77 -18.37 3.44
CA GLU A 244 0.61 -18.84 4.19
C GLU A 244 -0.69 -18.24 3.63
N ARG A 245 -1.69 -19.09 3.37
CA ARG A 245 -2.99 -18.74 2.77
C ARG A 245 -4.20 -19.02 3.66
N LYS A 246 -4.03 -19.84 4.71
CA LYS A 246 -5.05 -20.15 5.70
C LYS A 246 -5.11 -19.10 6.80
N SER A 247 -3.96 -18.75 7.41
CA SER A 247 -3.92 -17.77 8.50
C SER A 247 -3.51 -16.38 8.01
N ARG A 248 -4.49 -15.48 7.88
CA ARG A 248 -4.27 -14.11 7.40
C ARG A 248 -3.32 -13.29 8.28
N ALA A 249 -3.30 -13.55 9.59
CA ALA A 249 -2.39 -12.91 10.53
C ALA A 249 -0.91 -13.28 10.28
N LYS A 250 -0.67 -14.42 9.61
CA LYS A 250 0.66 -14.95 9.26
C LYS A 250 0.95 -14.92 7.75
N ALA A 251 0.02 -14.42 6.93
CA ALA A 251 0.09 -14.49 5.47
C ALA A 251 1.04 -13.47 4.79
N ARG A 252 1.63 -12.52 5.53
CA ARG A 252 2.59 -11.55 4.97
C ARG A 252 3.96 -12.19 4.79
N MET A 253 4.71 -11.79 3.77
CA MET A 253 6.02 -12.35 3.44
C MET A 253 7.03 -12.30 4.59
N LYS A 254 6.95 -11.28 5.47
CA LYS A 254 7.77 -11.18 6.68
C LYS A 254 7.71 -12.40 7.61
N PHE A 255 6.60 -13.13 7.62
CA PHE A 255 6.46 -14.37 8.38
C PHE A 255 7.06 -15.56 7.64
N LEU A 256 6.88 -15.64 6.32
CA LEU A 256 7.56 -16.62 5.49
C LEU A 256 9.08 -16.52 5.65
N LEU A 257 9.65 -15.31 5.53
CA LEU A 257 11.08 -15.10 5.72
C LEU A 257 11.53 -15.47 7.14
N LYS A 258 10.74 -15.12 8.16
CA LYS A 258 11.02 -15.51 9.55
C LYS A 258 11.12 -17.03 9.72
N ASP A 259 10.20 -17.76 9.09
CA ASP A 259 10.06 -19.19 9.30
C ASP A 259 11.14 -20.00 8.57
N ILE A 260 11.57 -19.56 7.37
CA ILE A 260 12.56 -20.29 6.58
C ILE A 260 13.98 -19.71 6.66
N GLY A 261 14.12 -18.45 7.05
CA GLY A 261 15.40 -17.72 7.09
C GLY A 261 15.84 -17.16 5.74
N LEU A 262 16.71 -16.15 5.77
CA LEU A 262 17.17 -15.42 4.58
C LEU A 262 17.95 -16.30 3.60
N GLU A 263 18.82 -17.18 4.09
CA GLU A 263 19.63 -18.07 3.23
C GLU A 263 18.74 -19.02 2.42
N ALA A 264 17.81 -19.73 3.07
CA ALA A 264 16.88 -20.60 2.37
C ALA A 264 15.98 -19.81 1.39
N PHE A 265 15.61 -18.57 1.74
CA PHE A 265 14.85 -17.71 0.84
C PHE A 265 15.66 -17.32 -0.41
N ARG A 266 16.95 -17.00 -0.27
CA ARG A 266 17.87 -16.76 -1.40
C ARG A 266 18.00 -17.99 -2.30
N ASP A 267 18.13 -19.17 -1.73
CA ASP A 267 18.20 -20.43 -2.48
C ASP A 267 16.92 -20.67 -3.28
N LEU A 268 15.74 -20.42 -2.69
CA LEU A 268 14.46 -20.54 -3.38
C LEU A 268 14.33 -19.52 -4.52
N ILE A 269 14.77 -18.28 -4.33
CA ILE A 269 14.80 -17.28 -5.43
C ILE A 269 15.70 -17.80 -6.56
N ALA A 270 16.91 -18.27 -6.25
CA ALA A 270 17.85 -18.80 -7.25
C ALA A 270 17.28 -20.01 -8.01
N GLN A 271 16.46 -20.83 -7.36
CA GLN A 271 15.73 -21.92 -8.02
C GLN A 271 14.66 -21.39 -8.97
N GLU A 272 13.84 -20.42 -8.54
CA GLU A 272 12.83 -19.80 -9.41
C GLU A 272 13.46 -19.04 -10.58
N GLN A 273 14.67 -18.48 -10.41
CA GLN A 273 15.41 -17.81 -11.48
C GLN A 273 15.62 -18.71 -12.69
N LYS A 274 15.63 -20.05 -12.56
CA LYS A 274 15.78 -20.96 -13.71
C LYS A 274 14.59 -20.87 -14.68
N ALA A 275 13.38 -20.71 -14.14
CA ALA A 275 12.11 -20.69 -14.88
C ALA A 275 11.72 -19.33 -15.46
N ILE A 276 12.33 -18.24 -14.97
CA ILE A 276 12.03 -16.88 -15.43
C ILE A 276 12.59 -16.68 -16.83
N GLU A 277 11.78 -16.18 -17.76
CA GLU A 277 12.17 -16.02 -19.17
C GLU A 277 13.34 -15.05 -19.34
N PHE A 278 13.18 -13.85 -18.81
CA PHE A 278 14.17 -12.78 -18.93
C PHE A 278 15.11 -12.78 -17.73
N LYS A 279 16.37 -13.13 -17.93
CA LYS A 279 17.39 -13.05 -16.85
C LYS A 279 17.91 -11.62 -16.62
N THR A 280 17.63 -10.74 -17.57
CA THR A 280 18.01 -9.33 -17.62
C THR A 280 16.89 -8.59 -18.33
N VAL A 281 16.44 -7.48 -17.76
CA VAL A 281 15.49 -6.56 -18.39
C VAL A 281 16.09 -5.17 -18.25
N ALA A 282 16.75 -4.69 -19.32
CA ALA A 282 17.28 -3.34 -19.35
C ALA A 282 16.11 -2.35 -19.27
N ILE A 283 16.20 -1.41 -18.34
CA ILE A 283 15.22 -0.33 -18.20
C ILE A 283 15.72 0.86 -19.00
N ASP A 284 14.99 1.18 -20.06
CA ASP A 284 15.26 2.34 -20.91
C ASP A 284 14.84 3.62 -20.19
N VAL A 285 15.81 4.21 -19.48
CA VAL A 285 15.63 5.47 -18.75
C VAL A 285 15.35 6.66 -19.67
N ASP A 286 15.81 6.61 -20.93
CA ASP A 286 15.65 7.72 -21.88
C ASP A 286 14.23 7.73 -22.48
N SER A 287 13.57 6.57 -22.52
CA SER A 287 12.15 6.46 -22.88
C SER A 287 11.18 7.00 -21.82
N TYR A 288 11.66 7.23 -20.59
CA TYR A 288 10.83 7.77 -19.52
C TYR A 288 10.51 9.25 -19.77
N VAL A 289 9.22 9.55 -19.94
CA VAL A 289 8.75 10.92 -20.19
C VAL A 289 8.77 11.71 -18.88
N ALA A 290 9.89 12.38 -18.62
CA ALA A 290 10.01 13.37 -17.56
C ALA A 290 9.13 14.59 -17.85
N SER A 291 8.64 15.23 -16.79
CA SER A 291 7.84 16.44 -16.93
C SER A 291 8.74 17.63 -17.24
N THR A 292 8.27 18.49 -18.14
CA THR A 292 9.06 19.63 -18.63
C THR A 292 8.54 20.90 -17.99
N PRO A 293 9.40 21.69 -17.31
CA PRO A 293 8.98 22.97 -16.74
C PRO A 293 8.58 23.95 -17.84
N VAL A 294 7.48 24.67 -17.64
CA VAL A 294 7.04 25.71 -18.55
C VAL A 294 7.94 26.95 -18.50
N SER A 295 8.08 27.61 -19.64
CA SER A 295 8.74 28.91 -19.72
C SER A 295 7.67 30.00 -19.82
N VAL A 296 7.45 30.69 -18.72
CA VAL A 296 6.49 31.81 -18.62
C VAL A 296 7.14 33.04 -18.03
N GLU A 297 6.58 34.21 -18.32
CA GLU A 297 6.97 35.47 -17.67
C GLU A 297 6.49 35.47 -16.22
N THR A 298 7.36 35.89 -15.30
CA THR A 298 7.09 35.90 -13.88
C THR A 298 6.17 37.06 -13.49
N PRO A 299 4.95 36.80 -12.99
CA PRO A 299 4.06 37.86 -12.52
C PRO A 299 4.67 38.56 -11.31
N LYS A 300 4.60 39.89 -11.29
CA LYS A 300 5.02 40.67 -10.11
C LYS A 300 3.90 40.69 -9.09
N VAL A 301 4.20 40.27 -7.87
CA VAL A 301 3.27 40.28 -6.74
C VAL A 301 3.88 40.98 -5.54
N GLU A 302 3.01 41.51 -4.68
CA GLU A 302 3.38 42.10 -3.40
C GLU A 302 2.93 41.16 -2.27
N ILE A 303 3.87 40.80 -1.39
CA ILE A 303 3.61 39.95 -0.23
C ILE A 303 3.10 40.84 0.91
N LYS A 304 1.86 40.57 1.36
CA LYS A 304 1.21 41.36 2.42
C LYS A 304 1.80 41.09 3.81
N ASP A 305 2.08 39.82 4.11
CA ASP A 305 2.68 39.39 5.37
C ASP A 305 4.04 38.75 5.09
N GLN A 306 5.09 39.57 5.18
CA GLN A 306 6.46 39.13 4.92
C GLN A 306 6.94 38.10 5.94
N ALA A 307 6.51 38.20 7.20
CA ALA A 307 6.94 37.29 8.26
C ALA A 307 6.35 35.88 8.07
N ALA A 308 5.06 35.80 7.72
CA ALA A 308 4.40 34.54 7.39
C ALA A 308 5.01 33.90 6.14
N PHE A 309 5.28 34.69 5.09
CA PHE A 309 5.94 34.21 3.88
C PHE A 309 7.35 33.68 4.15
N ASP A 310 8.17 34.39 4.91
CA ASP A 310 9.54 33.97 5.22
C ASP A 310 9.55 32.69 6.08
N LEU A 311 8.60 32.56 7.01
CA LEU A 311 8.39 31.33 7.79
C LEU A 311 8.03 30.18 6.87
N TRP A 312 6.98 30.32 6.05
CA TRP A 312 6.55 29.29 5.10
C TRP A 312 7.67 28.90 4.14
N LYS A 313 8.38 29.88 3.58
CA LYS A 313 9.52 29.66 2.68
C LYS A 313 10.60 28.80 3.35
N SER A 314 10.90 29.06 4.62
CA SER A 314 11.92 28.30 5.37
C SER A 314 11.53 26.85 5.68
N THR A 315 10.24 26.51 5.65
CA THR A 315 9.73 25.19 6.04
C THR A 315 9.19 24.37 4.86
N ASN A 316 8.75 25.03 3.80
CA ASN A 316 8.00 24.42 2.69
C ASN A 316 8.77 24.42 1.38
N LEU A 317 9.88 25.17 1.23
CA LEU A 317 10.75 25.00 0.06
C LEU A 317 11.69 23.82 0.23
N ILE A 318 11.81 23.04 -0.83
CA ILE A 318 12.69 21.89 -0.96
C ILE A 318 13.72 22.24 -2.04
N PRO A 319 15.04 22.20 -1.73
CA PRO A 319 16.07 22.35 -2.73
C PRO A 319 15.95 21.29 -3.82
N GLN A 320 16.28 21.63 -5.07
CA GLN A 320 16.41 20.66 -6.15
C GLN A 320 17.69 20.86 -6.97
N LYS A 321 18.14 19.81 -7.65
CA LYS A 321 19.39 19.82 -8.42
C LYS A 321 19.34 20.61 -9.73
N GLN A 322 18.15 20.89 -10.27
CA GLN A 322 18.02 21.71 -11.47
C GLN A 322 18.18 23.20 -11.11
N ALA A 323 19.19 23.85 -11.69
CA ALA A 323 19.53 25.23 -11.38
C ALA A 323 18.36 26.20 -11.65
N GLY A 324 18.13 27.12 -10.71
CA GLY A 324 17.08 28.15 -10.80
C GLY A 324 15.66 27.68 -10.45
N PHE A 325 15.52 26.42 -10.02
CA PHE A 325 14.26 25.83 -9.61
C PHE A 325 14.31 25.37 -8.14
N VAL A 326 13.14 25.36 -7.52
CA VAL A 326 12.86 24.79 -6.19
C VAL A 326 11.58 23.95 -6.27
N ALA A 327 11.43 23.02 -5.34
CA ALA A 327 10.15 22.35 -5.13
C ALA A 327 9.41 22.97 -3.93
N ILE A 328 8.08 22.95 -3.99
CA ILE A 328 7.20 23.44 -2.92
C ILE A 328 6.49 22.26 -2.28
N GLY A 329 6.73 22.02 -0.99
CA GLY A 329 5.96 21.10 -0.16
C GLY A 329 4.71 21.79 0.41
N ILE A 330 3.54 21.22 0.15
CA ILE A 330 2.25 21.66 0.70
C ILE A 330 1.87 20.70 1.81
N LYS A 331 1.79 21.20 3.04
CA LYS A 331 1.16 20.49 4.16
C LYS A 331 -0.33 20.38 3.90
N VAL A 332 -0.88 19.17 3.95
CA VAL A 332 -2.30 18.88 3.78
C VAL A 332 -2.78 18.22 5.07
N LEU A 333 -3.56 18.98 5.85
CA LEU A 333 -4.13 18.48 7.10
C LEU A 333 -4.87 17.16 6.89
N LEU A 334 -4.48 16.11 7.62
CA LEU A 334 -5.00 14.74 7.53
C LEU A 334 -4.87 14.08 6.14
N GLY A 335 -4.17 14.71 5.20
CA GLY A 335 -4.16 14.33 3.79
C GLY A 335 -5.46 14.60 3.03
N ASP A 336 -6.39 15.37 3.59
CA ASP A 336 -7.68 15.66 2.95
C ASP A 336 -7.66 17.02 2.25
N PHE A 337 -8.00 17.02 0.95
CA PHE A 337 -8.24 18.22 0.15
C PHE A 337 -9.44 18.03 -0.77
N TYR A 338 -9.97 19.11 -1.35
CA TYR A 338 -11.25 19.11 -2.05
C TYR A 338 -11.13 19.50 -3.52
N THR A 339 -12.08 19.04 -4.33
CA THR A 339 -12.06 19.14 -5.80
C THR A 339 -12.08 20.57 -6.33
N ASP A 340 -12.70 21.51 -5.61
CA ASP A 340 -12.68 22.94 -5.91
C ASP A 340 -11.25 23.49 -5.91
N LYS A 341 -10.47 23.16 -4.88
CA LYS A 341 -9.06 23.57 -4.74
C LYS A 341 -8.12 22.73 -5.60
N ALA A 342 -8.41 21.45 -5.78
CA ALA A 342 -7.59 20.53 -6.56
C ALA A 342 -7.46 20.96 -8.03
N ARG A 343 -8.57 21.44 -8.64
CA ARG A 343 -8.56 21.95 -10.02
C ARG A 343 -7.73 23.23 -10.15
N LEU A 344 -7.92 24.17 -9.22
CA LEU A 344 -7.14 25.41 -9.20
C LEU A 344 -5.64 25.14 -9.00
N LEU A 345 -5.30 24.16 -8.16
CA LEU A 345 -3.92 23.68 -8.03
C LEU A 345 -3.40 23.07 -9.34
N ALA A 346 -4.19 22.23 -10.02
CA ALA A 346 -3.82 21.66 -11.30
C ALA A 346 -3.54 22.75 -12.34
N ASP A 347 -4.39 23.77 -12.43
CA ASP A 347 -4.24 24.89 -13.37
C ASP A 347 -3.00 25.75 -13.07
N LEU A 348 -2.75 26.03 -11.79
CA LEU A 348 -1.56 26.76 -11.33
C LEU A 348 -0.27 26.02 -11.74
N VAL A 349 -0.21 24.71 -11.49
CA VAL A 349 0.97 23.88 -11.76
C VAL A 349 1.18 23.64 -13.26
N ASP A 350 0.10 23.52 -14.03
CA ASP A 350 0.14 23.38 -15.49
C ASP A 350 0.65 24.67 -16.17
N THR A 351 0.27 25.83 -15.62
CA THR A 351 0.62 27.13 -16.18
C THR A 351 2.01 27.62 -15.77
N TYR A 352 2.46 27.34 -14.53
CA TYR A 352 3.65 27.97 -13.94
C TYR A 352 4.74 27.01 -13.46
N ALA A 353 4.53 25.69 -13.52
CA ALA A 353 5.53 24.67 -13.15
C ALA A 353 5.68 23.61 -14.26
N ALA A 354 5.73 22.32 -13.91
CA ALA A 354 5.92 21.23 -14.88
C ALA A 354 4.65 20.40 -15.15
N GLY A 355 3.45 20.89 -14.80
CA GLY A 355 2.20 20.14 -15.02
C GLY A 355 2.08 18.85 -14.20
N GLU A 356 2.80 18.75 -13.08
CA GLU A 356 2.74 17.61 -12.16
C GLU A 356 2.75 18.01 -10.70
N VAL A 357 2.11 17.19 -9.87
CA VAL A 357 2.30 17.16 -8.43
C VAL A 357 2.72 15.77 -7.98
N ARG A 358 3.32 15.67 -6.80
CA ARG A 358 3.75 14.41 -6.20
C ARG A 358 3.13 14.22 -4.82
N LEU A 359 2.47 13.09 -4.61
CA LEU A 359 1.88 12.72 -3.34
C LEU A 359 2.94 12.06 -2.45
N THR A 360 2.96 12.35 -1.16
CA THR A 360 4.03 11.89 -0.26
C THR A 360 3.59 10.79 0.70
N LEU A 361 4.55 10.08 1.29
CA LEU A 361 4.28 9.07 2.32
C LEU A 361 3.72 9.66 3.63
N ARG A 362 3.82 10.99 3.81
CA ARG A 362 3.24 11.77 4.92
C ARG A 362 1.89 12.38 4.59
N GLN A 363 1.29 12.00 3.46
CA GLN A 363 -0.03 12.45 3.00
C GLN A 363 -0.06 13.91 2.52
N ASN A 364 1.07 14.41 2.03
CA ASN A 364 1.22 15.78 1.54
C ASN A 364 1.37 15.83 0.02
N ILE A 365 1.51 17.04 -0.51
CA ILE A 365 1.74 17.32 -1.93
C ILE A 365 3.09 18.01 -2.10
N VAL A 366 3.82 17.67 -3.17
CA VAL A 366 5.00 18.41 -3.65
C VAL A 366 4.75 18.91 -5.06
N ILE A 367 5.04 20.19 -5.31
CA ILE A 367 5.10 20.79 -6.64
C ILE A 367 6.56 20.92 -7.03
N PRO A 368 7.08 20.07 -7.92
CA PRO A 368 8.46 20.17 -8.40
C PRO A 368 8.60 21.25 -9.49
N PHE A 369 9.85 21.65 -9.76
CA PHE A 369 10.19 22.53 -10.88
C PHE A 369 9.50 23.90 -10.86
N VAL A 370 9.39 24.53 -9.70
CA VAL A 370 8.96 25.93 -9.58
C VAL A 370 10.17 26.83 -9.71
N LYS A 371 10.18 27.78 -10.64
CA LYS A 371 11.28 28.76 -10.74
C LYS A 371 11.36 29.57 -9.45
N GLU A 372 12.57 29.85 -8.96
CA GLU A 372 12.77 30.59 -7.70
C GLU A 372 12.05 31.95 -7.69
N GLU A 373 12.05 32.66 -8.82
CA GLU A 373 11.38 33.94 -8.99
C GLU A 373 9.84 33.86 -8.93
N LEU A 374 9.25 32.70 -9.17
CA LEU A 374 7.80 32.47 -9.08
C LEU A 374 7.35 32.14 -7.65
N VAL A 375 8.25 31.88 -6.71
CA VAL A 375 7.88 31.49 -5.33
C VAL A 375 6.92 32.49 -4.66
N PRO A 376 7.12 33.83 -4.73
CA PRO A 376 6.17 34.78 -4.17
C PRO A 376 4.78 34.68 -4.81
N TYR A 377 4.72 34.46 -6.12
CA TYR A 377 3.46 34.29 -6.86
C TYR A 377 2.75 32.98 -6.45
N PHE A 378 3.49 31.87 -6.38
CA PHE A 378 2.95 30.60 -5.88
C PHE A 378 2.41 30.73 -4.47
N TYR A 379 3.13 31.42 -3.57
CA TYR A 379 2.63 31.65 -2.21
C TYR A 379 1.27 32.38 -2.23
N GLN A 380 1.14 33.45 -3.01
CA GLN A 380 -0.11 34.20 -3.11
C GLN A 380 -1.27 33.36 -3.68
N GLU A 381 -1.02 32.55 -4.71
CA GLU A 381 -2.06 31.68 -5.28
C GLU A 381 -2.42 30.52 -4.35
N LEU A 382 -1.44 29.90 -3.70
CA LEU A 382 -1.66 28.84 -2.70
C LEU A 382 -2.35 29.39 -1.45
N GLU A 383 -2.14 30.65 -1.07
CA GLU A 383 -2.82 31.31 0.05
C GLU A 383 -4.33 31.34 -0.19
N LYS A 384 -4.77 31.64 -1.42
CA LYS A 384 -6.19 31.61 -1.81
C LYS A 384 -6.80 30.21 -1.67
N LEU A 385 -5.98 29.17 -1.80
CA LEU A 385 -6.41 27.76 -1.64
C LEU A 385 -6.31 27.29 -0.17
N GLY A 386 -5.64 28.05 0.71
CA GLY A 386 -5.32 27.62 2.07
C GLY A 386 -4.19 26.60 2.16
N PHE A 387 -3.23 26.64 1.22
CA PHE A 387 -2.11 25.71 1.10
C PHE A 387 -0.75 26.30 1.49
N VAL A 388 -0.77 27.37 2.31
CA VAL A 388 0.44 28.07 2.79
C VAL A 388 0.71 27.84 4.27
N GLU A 389 0.14 26.79 4.86
CA GLU A 389 0.49 26.42 6.24
C GLU A 389 1.96 26.02 6.32
N ALA A 390 2.68 26.62 7.26
CA ALA A 390 4.09 26.33 7.52
C ALA A 390 4.26 24.97 8.20
N GLY A 391 5.45 24.39 8.08
CA GLY A 391 5.79 23.13 8.77
C GLY A 391 5.63 21.86 7.94
N TYR A 392 5.74 21.94 6.61
CA TYR A 392 5.82 20.75 5.75
C TYR A 392 6.92 19.79 6.24
N ASN A 393 6.54 18.52 6.47
CA ASN A 393 7.38 17.48 7.03
C ASN A 393 7.99 17.83 8.41
N LYS A 394 7.36 18.67 9.23
CA LYS A 394 7.81 19.01 10.61
C LYS A 394 6.92 18.32 11.66
N ALA A 395 7.10 18.59 12.95
CA ALA A 395 6.36 17.86 13.99
C ALA A 395 4.85 18.17 13.99
N VAL A 396 4.49 19.39 13.58
CA VAL A 396 3.09 19.81 13.39
C VAL A 396 2.39 19.09 12.23
N ASP A 397 3.13 18.42 11.35
CA ASP A 397 2.58 17.73 10.18
C ASP A 397 2.29 16.26 10.51
N ILE A 398 1.17 16.03 11.20
CA ILE A 398 0.84 14.74 11.79
C ILE A 398 0.17 13.84 10.75
N THR A 399 0.79 12.69 10.49
CA THR A 399 0.20 11.66 9.60
C THR A 399 -0.85 10.85 10.35
N ALA A 400 -2.07 10.73 9.82
CA ALA A 400 -3.15 9.95 10.41
C ALA A 400 -3.86 9.06 9.39
N CYS A 401 -4.24 7.84 9.82
CA CYS A 401 -5.14 7.04 8.99
C CYS A 401 -6.60 7.50 9.15
N PRO A 402 -7.53 7.10 8.25
CA PRO A 402 -8.94 7.49 8.35
C PRO A 402 -9.66 7.07 9.64
N GLY A 403 -9.11 6.15 10.43
CA GLY A 403 -9.65 5.83 11.75
C GLY A 403 -11.12 5.38 11.72
N THR A 404 -11.87 5.75 12.74
CA THR A 404 -13.29 5.42 12.88
C THR A 404 -14.20 6.12 11.88
N ASP A 405 -13.73 7.19 11.22
CA ASP A 405 -14.50 8.02 10.28
C ASP A 405 -15.06 7.19 9.11
N THR A 406 -14.22 6.32 8.53
CA THR A 406 -14.62 5.47 7.39
C THR A 406 -14.13 4.03 7.47
N CYS A 407 -13.18 3.69 8.36
CA CYS A 407 -12.59 2.36 8.38
C CYS A 407 -13.39 1.38 9.25
N ASN A 408 -13.77 0.23 8.67
CA ASN A 408 -14.36 -0.91 9.39
C ASN A 408 -13.49 -1.45 10.54
N LEU A 409 -12.17 -1.21 10.51
CA LEU A 409 -11.24 -1.68 11.54
C LEU A 409 -10.82 -0.59 12.53
N GLY A 410 -11.36 0.63 12.40
CA GLY A 410 -11.08 1.73 13.33
C GLY A 410 -11.54 1.37 14.74
N ILE A 411 -10.68 1.59 15.73
CA ILE A 411 -11.02 1.39 17.14
C ILE A 411 -11.30 2.74 17.80
N ALA A 412 -10.48 3.74 17.54
CA ALA A 412 -10.68 5.12 17.98
C ALA A 412 -10.37 6.11 16.85
N SER A 413 -10.88 7.33 16.98
CA SER A 413 -10.67 8.43 16.03
C SER A 413 -9.20 8.81 15.98
N SER A 414 -8.54 8.54 14.86
CA SER A 414 -7.15 8.95 14.62
C SER A 414 -7.04 10.33 13.98
N THR A 415 -8.03 10.70 13.17
CA THR A 415 -8.13 12.02 12.53
C THR A 415 -8.49 13.09 13.56
N GLY A 416 -9.49 12.83 14.41
CA GLY A 416 -9.92 13.75 15.45
C GLY A 416 -8.79 14.08 16.44
N ILE A 417 -8.12 13.07 16.99
CA ILE A 417 -6.97 13.32 17.88
C ILE A 417 -5.81 14.01 17.16
N ALA A 418 -5.53 13.69 15.89
CA ALA A 418 -4.44 14.33 15.15
C ALA A 418 -4.65 15.84 15.06
N VAL A 419 -5.86 16.30 14.74
CA VAL A 419 -6.23 17.72 14.71
C VAL A 419 -5.96 18.39 16.07
N GLU A 420 -6.33 17.74 17.16
CA GLU A 420 -6.11 18.30 18.50
C GLU A 420 -4.63 18.35 18.89
N LEU A 421 -3.84 17.34 18.52
CA LEU A 421 -2.40 17.36 18.76
C LEU A 421 -1.69 18.43 17.91
N GLU A 422 -2.11 18.65 16.65
CA GLU A 422 -1.59 19.75 15.84
C GLU A 422 -1.91 21.12 16.47
N LYS A 423 -3.12 21.31 17.00
CA LYS A 423 -3.49 22.54 17.74
C LYS A 423 -2.58 22.77 18.94
N VAL A 424 -2.29 21.72 19.72
CA VAL A 424 -1.35 21.81 20.87
C VAL A 424 0.02 22.26 20.40
N ILE A 425 0.59 21.62 19.37
CA ILE A 425 1.92 21.97 18.85
C ILE A 425 1.95 23.41 18.35
N ALA A 426 0.96 23.81 17.55
CA ALA A 426 0.90 25.14 16.97
C ALA A 426 0.74 26.24 18.04
N ALA A 427 -0.05 25.99 19.09
CA ALA A 427 -0.33 26.98 20.13
C ALA A 427 0.75 27.04 21.22
N GLU A 428 1.32 25.90 21.61
CA GLU A 428 2.15 25.76 22.81
C GLU A 428 3.63 25.52 22.48
N TYR A 429 3.94 24.96 21.30
CA TYR A 429 5.31 24.61 20.91
C TYR A 429 5.70 25.10 19.49
N PRO A 430 5.59 26.42 19.20
CA PRO A 430 5.83 26.97 17.86
C PRO A 430 7.24 26.71 17.30
N GLN A 431 8.22 26.41 18.14
CA GLN A 431 9.56 25.98 17.73
C GLN A 431 9.54 24.72 16.85
N TYR A 432 8.59 23.80 17.03
CA TYR A 432 8.47 22.60 16.21
C TYR A 432 7.89 22.86 14.81
N LEU A 433 7.49 24.10 14.50
CA LEU A 433 7.22 24.50 13.12
C LEU A 433 8.51 24.53 12.28
N LYS A 434 9.67 24.74 12.90
CA LYS A 434 10.98 24.78 12.22
C LYS A 434 11.92 23.65 12.61
N ASN A 435 11.74 23.07 13.81
CA ASN A 435 12.65 22.07 14.35
C ASN A 435 12.75 20.85 13.41
N LYS A 436 13.96 20.34 13.25
CA LYS A 436 14.23 19.19 12.39
C LYS A 436 13.83 17.89 13.11
N ASP A 437 13.06 17.10 12.38
CA ASP A 437 12.66 15.69 12.59
C ASP A 437 12.32 15.22 14.00
N LEU A 438 11.23 15.78 14.53
CA LEU A 438 10.30 15.02 15.36
C LEU A 438 9.10 14.60 14.50
N ILE A 439 8.89 13.30 14.34
CA ILE A 439 7.84 12.71 13.51
C ILE A 439 6.76 12.14 14.43
N ILE A 440 5.53 12.63 14.26
CA ILE A 440 4.35 12.15 14.99
C ILE A 440 3.41 11.46 14.01
N LYS A 441 2.98 10.24 14.33
CA LYS A 441 2.05 9.50 13.49
C LYS A 441 1.00 8.75 14.28
N ILE A 442 -0.22 8.70 13.74
CA ILE A 442 -1.38 8.16 14.44
C ILE A 442 -2.08 7.10 13.59
N SER A 443 -2.58 6.05 14.22
CA SER A 443 -3.51 5.11 13.57
C SER A 443 -4.65 4.73 14.49
N GLY A 444 -5.87 4.66 13.98
CA GLY A 444 -7.04 4.29 14.78
C GLY A 444 -7.06 2.83 15.25
N CYS A 445 -6.11 1.98 14.83
CA CYS A 445 -5.95 0.61 15.30
C CYS A 445 -4.52 0.07 15.09
N MET A 446 -4.28 -1.17 15.54
CA MET A 446 -2.98 -1.87 15.48
C MET A 446 -2.45 -2.20 14.08
N ASN A 447 -3.23 -1.95 13.01
CA ASN A 447 -2.78 -2.24 11.64
C ASN A 447 -1.74 -1.24 11.12
N ALA A 448 -1.53 -0.12 11.81
CA ALA A 448 -0.50 0.87 11.53
C ALA A 448 -0.56 1.46 10.11
N CYS A 449 -1.78 1.74 9.61
CA CYS A 449 -1.96 2.38 8.30
C CYS A 449 -1.36 3.80 8.24
N GLY A 450 -1.39 4.52 9.37
CA GLY A 450 -0.70 5.80 9.55
C GLY A 450 0.76 5.65 9.98
N GLN A 451 1.29 4.42 10.08
CA GLN A 451 2.70 4.13 10.36
C GLN A 451 3.21 4.55 11.77
N HIS A 452 2.33 4.56 12.78
CA HIS A 452 2.68 4.95 14.16
C HIS A 452 3.87 4.17 14.78
N ASN A 453 4.15 2.94 14.35
CA ASN A 453 5.26 2.17 14.91
C ASN A 453 6.65 2.68 14.50
N MET A 454 6.78 3.47 13.45
CA MET A 454 8.09 4.01 13.01
C MET A 454 8.28 5.49 13.33
N ALA A 455 7.31 6.10 14.01
CA ALA A 455 7.34 7.49 14.41
C ALA A 455 8.15 7.65 15.70
N ASN A 456 8.71 8.85 15.91
CA ASN A 456 9.33 9.21 17.18
C ASN A 456 8.28 9.18 18.30
N ILE A 457 7.11 9.74 18.02
CA ILE A 457 5.91 9.68 18.87
C ILE A 457 4.77 9.08 18.05
N GLY A 458 4.37 7.87 18.41
CA GLY A 458 3.28 7.13 17.79
C GLY A 458 2.04 7.08 18.69
N PHE A 459 0.86 7.21 18.09
CA PHE A 459 -0.40 6.93 18.78
C PHE A 459 -1.19 5.84 18.05
N GLN A 460 -1.70 4.88 18.81
CA GLN A 460 -2.52 3.78 18.31
C GLN A 460 -3.86 3.74 19.03
N GLY A 461 -4.96 3.85 18.28
CA GLY A 461 -6.32 3.73 18.77
C GLY A 461 -6.57 2.38 19.44
N MET A 462 -7.17 2.44 20.63
CA MET A 462 -7.42 1.36 21.57
C MET A 462 -8.70 1.66 22.37
N THR A 463 -9.05 0.78 23.31
CA THR A 463 -10.11 1.03 24.29
C THR A 463 -9.60 0.77 25.71
N VAL A 464 -10.14 1.51 26.68
CA VAL A 464 -10.04 1.22 28.11
C VAL A 464 -11.41 0.81 28.67
N ARG A 465 -11.39 0.11 29.80
CA ARG A 465 -12.61 -0.31 30.49
C ARG A 465 -12.53 0.13 31.95
N THR A 466 -13.57 0.78 32.46
CA THR A 466 -13.66 1.19 33.86
C THR A 466 -14.02 0.01 34.77
N PRO A 467 -13.86 0.13 36.10
CA PRO A 467 -14.35 -0.88 37.06
C PRO A 467 -15.84 -1.19 36.88
N ASP A 468 -16.65 -0.19 36.54
CA ASP A 468 -18.08 -0.30 36.24
C ASP A 468 -18.38 -0.87 34.84
N LYS A 469 -17.36 -1.43 34.18
CA LYS A 469 -17.42 -2.09 32.87
C LYS A 469 -17.80 -1.18 31.70
N LEU A 470 -17.80 0.14 31.89
CA LEU A 470 -17.97 1.11 30.80
C LEU A 470 -16.72 1.11 29.91
N VAL A 471 -16.90 1.32 28.60
CA VAL A 471 -15.82 1.32 27.61
C VAL A 471 -15.63 2.73 27.08
N ALA A 472 -14.39 3.22 27.10
CA ALA A 472 -14.00 4.52 26.57
C ALA A 472 -12.90 4.37 25.49
N PRO A 473 -12.85 5.29 24.50
CA PRO A 473 -11.77 5.35 23.53
C PRO A 473 -10.44 5.66 24.22
N ALA A 474 -9.37 5.07 23.71
CA ALA A 474 -8.04 5.19 24.29
C ALA A 474 -6.95 5.25 23.22
N LEU A 475 -5.77 5.67 23.63
CA LEU A 475 -4.57 5.69 22.83
C LEU A 475 -3.50 4.87 23.53
N GLN A 476 -2.92 3.92 22.82
CA GLN A 476 -1.60 3.43 23.17
C GLN A 476 -0.58 4.44 22.65
N VAL A 477 0.21 5.01 23.56
CA VAL A 477 1.37 5.84 23.25
C VAL A 477 2.55 4.93 22.95
N LEU A 478 3.24 5.20 21.85
CA LEU A 478 4.46 4.52 21.44
C LEU A 478 5.58 5.53 21.25
N LEU A 479 6.79 5.24 21.70
CA LEU A 479 7.92 6.17 21.62
C LEU A 479 9.20 5.49 21.10
N GLY A 480 10.05 6.27 20.43
CA GLY A 480 11.41 5.87 20.08
C GLY A 480 11.61 5.28 18.67
N GLY A 481 10.57 5.27 17.83
CA GLY A 481 10.71 4.86 16.43
C GLY A 481 11.43 5.91 15.59
N GLY A 482 11.98 5.51 14.45
CA GLY A 482 12.63 6.42 13.51
C GLY A 482 13.14 5.74 12.24
N ASN A 483 13.48 6.54 11.25
CA ASN A 483 14.24 6.13 10.07
C ASN A 483 15.72 6.43 10.32
N LEU A 484 16.60 5.46 10.09
CA LEU A 484 18.05 5.60 10.27
C LEU A 484 18.82 5.57 8.94
N GLY A 485 18.10 5.56 7.82
CA GLY A 485 18.69 5.53 6.49
C GLY A 485 19.23 4.16 6.08
N ASN A 486 19.48 4.01 4.78
CA ASN A 486 20.17 2.91 4.14
C ASN A 486 19.58 1.51 4.48
N GLY A 487 18.24 1.45 4.62
CA GLY A 487 17.52 0.23 4.96
C GLY A 487 17.43 -0.06 6.46
N ASN A 488 17.83 0.89 7.32
CA ASN A 488 17.77 0.77 8.76
C ASN A 488 16.69 1.67 9.34
N GLY A 489 16.02 1.19 10.39
CA GLY A 489 15.06 1.98 11.16
C GLY A 489 14.92 1.41 12.57
N VAL A 490 14.15 2.11 13.40
CA VAL A 490 13.78 1.67 14.76
C VAL A 490 12.26 1.66 14.85
N PHE A 491 11.68 0.63 15.46
CA PHE A 491 10.27 0.64 15.82
C PHE A 491 10.09 1.10 17.26
N ALA A 492 9.08 1.95 17.47
CA ALA A 492 8.71 2.50 18.76
C ALA A 492 8.20 1.42 19.73
N ASP A 493 8.58 1.54 21.00
CA ASP A 493 8.06 0.71 22.07
C ASP A 493 6.64 1.14 22.46
N LYS A 494 5.85 0.20 22.96
CA LYS A 494 4.53 0.52 23.54
C LYS A 494 4.71 0.93 24.99
N VAL A 495 4.61 2.22 25.26
CA VAL A 495 4.90 2.78 26.60
C VAL A 495 3.68 2.69 27.50
N VAL A 496 2.59 3.39 27.17
CA VAL A 496 1.44 3.55 28.07
C VAL A 496 0.11 3.60 27.31
N LYS A 497 -0.97 3.14 27.92
CA LYS A 497 -2.32 3.21 27.33
C LYS A 497 -3.20 4.17 28.12
N VAL A 498 -3.53 5.31 27.52
CA VAL A 498 -4.28 6.42 28.16
C VAL A 498 -5.66 6.59 27.54
N PRO A 499 -6.69 7.07 28.28
CA PRO A 499 -7.93 7.57 27.70
C PRO A 499 -7.65 8.60 26.58
N SER A 500 -8.45 8.58 25.52
CA SER A 500 -8.16 9.36 24.29
C SER A 500 -8.06 10.87 24.56
N LYS A 501 -8.91 11.38 25.46
CA LYS A 501 -8.92 12.80 25.87
C LYS A 501 -7.66 13.25 26.62
N ARG A 502 -6.83 12.31 27.09
CA ARG A 502 -5.53 12.58 27.72
C ARG A 502 -4.35 12.52 26.74
N GLY A 503 -4.60 12.25 25.46
CA GLY A 503 -3.59 12.30 24.41
C GLY A 503 -2.81 13.63 24.37
N PRO A 504 -3.48 14.80 24.39
CA PRO A 504 -2.82 16.11 24.45
C PRO A 504 -1.87 16.25 25.64
N GLU A 505 -2.30 15.83 26.83
CA GLU A 505 -1.46 15.87 28.04
C GLU A 505 -0.27 14.92 27.96
N ALA A 506 -0.46 13.72 27.41
CA ALA A 506 0.64 12.80 27.18
C ALA A 506 1.68 13.38 26.19
N LEU A 507 1.23 14.08 25.14
CA LEU A 507 2.13 14.77 24.21
C LEU A 507 2.92 15.87 24.93
N ARG A 508 2.25 16.74 25.70
CA ARG A 508 2.91 17.82 26.45
C ARG A 508 4.03 17.30 27.33
N ARG A 509 3.74 16.31 28.18
CA ARG A 509 4.73 15.74 29.08
C ARG A 509 5.94 15.15 28.36
N VAL A 510 5.73 14.52 27.20
CA VAL A 510 6.84 13.98 26.39
C VAL A 510 7.68 15.11 25.78
N LEU A 511 7.05 16.16 25.25
CA LEU A 511 7.75 17.29 24.67
C LEU A 511 8.50 18.11 25.72
N ASP A 512 7.85 18.41 26.85
CA ASP A 512 8.46 19.16 27.97
C ASP A 512 9.68 18.42 28.53
N ASP A 513 9.55 17.10 28.71
CA ASP A 513 10.66 16.26 29.15
C ASP A 513 11.80 16.22 28.12
N PHE A 514 11.47 16.11 26.83
CA PHE A 514 12.46 16.15 25.75
C PHE A 514 13.19 17.50 25.72
N GLU A 515 12.49 18.63 25.76
CA GLU A 515 13.11 19.96 25.74
C GLU A 515 14.01 20.21 26.96
N ALA A 516 13.58 19.76 28.14
CA ALA A 516 14.34 19.94 29.36
C ALA A 516 15.61 19.07 29.42
N ASN A 517 15.60 17.88 28.80
CA ASN A 517 16.60 16.85 29.07
C ASN A 517 17.35 16.31 27.85
N ALA A 518 16.97 16.66 26.61
CA ALA A 518 17.59 16.10 25.40
C ALA A 518 19.03 16.58 25.18
N ASN A 519 19.41 17.74 25.72
CA ASN A 519 20.74 18.32 25.57
C ASN A 519 21.20 18.42 24.10
N GLY A 520 20.27 18.69 23.18
CA GLY A 520 20.54 18.80 21.74
C GLY A 520 20.52 17.47 20.97
N ASN A 521 20.27 16.33 21.63
CA ASN A 521 20.08 15.05 20.96
C ASN A 521 18.77 14.99 20.18
N GLU A 522 18.77 14.27 19.05
CA GLU A 522 17.54 13.87 18.38
C GLU A 522 16.68 12.97 19.26
N PHE A 523 15.36 12.99 19.06
CA PHE A 523 14.42 12.26 19.90
C PHE A 523 14.71 10.74 19.96
N VAL A 524 15.09 10.11 18.85
CA VAL A 524 15.42 8.68 18.81
C VAL A 524 16.58 8.35 19.76
N ASN A 525 17.63 9.18 19.73
CA ASN A 525 18.82 8.99 20.55
C ASN A 525 18.53 9.29 22.03
N TYR A 526 17.77 10.36 22.29
CA TYR A 526 17.30 10.69 23.63
C TYR A 526 16.46 9.55 24.24
N TYR A 527 15.48 9.05 23.49
CA TYR A 527 14.64 7.95 23.93
C TYR A 527 15.47 6.68 24.19
N LYS A 528 16.42 6.37 23.31
CA LYS A 528 17.32 5.21 23.47
C LYS A 528 18.14 5.28 24.76
N GLU A 529 18.55 6.46 25.19
CA GLU A 529 19.28 6.67 26.45
C GLU A 529 18.39 6.46 27.68
N LYS A 530 17.17 7.04 27.66
CA LYS A 530 16.25 6.99 28.81
C LYS A 530 15.52 5.63 28.94
N GLY A 531 15.10 5.07 27.82
CA GLY A 531 14.38 3.81 27.70
C GLY A 531 12.90 3.86 28.08
N GLU A 532 12.17 2.80 27.70
CA GLU A 532 10.71 2.65 27.89
C GLU A 532 10.24 2.90 29.33
N LYS A 533 10.94 2.33 30.32
CA LYS A 533 10.53 2.42 31.74
C LYS A 533 10.54 3.85 32.27
N TYR A 534 11.44 4.69 31.79
CA TYR A 534 11.49 6.11 32.17
C TYR A 534 10.21 6.82 31.76
N PHE A 535 9.83 6.70 30.48
CA PHE A 535 8.60 7.30 29.96
C PHE A 535 7.33 6.64 30.48
N TYR A 536 7.37 5.34 30.79
CA TYR A 536 6.27 4.69 31.49
C TYR A 536 6.02 5.38 32.84
N ASN A 537 7.07 5.62 33.63
CA ASN A 537 6.93 6.31 34.91
C ASN A 537 6.46 7.76 34.78
N LEU A 538 6.85 8.45 33.68
CA LEU A 538 6.42 9.81 33.39
C LEU A 538 4.90 9.93 33.07
N LEU A 539 4.32 8.88 32.50
CA LEU A 539 2.97 8.92 31.92
C LEU A 539 1.96 7.97 32.61
N ASN A 540 2.40 7.12 33.55
CA ASN A 540 1.55 6.03 34.05
C ASN A 540 0.29 6.49 34.79
N ASP A 541 0.32 7.68 35.40
CA ASP A 541 -0.80 8.29 36.10
C ASP A 541 -1.94 8.64 35.14
N LEU A 542 -1.62 8.96 33.89
CA LEU A 542 -2.62 9.22 32.85
C LEU A 542 -3.45 8.00 32.48
N GLN A 543 -3.09 6.78 32.93
CA GLN A 543 -3.88 5.57 32.71
C GLN A 543 -5.10 5.45 33.62
N ASP A 544 -5.21 6.26 34.67
CA ASP A 544 -6.26 6.11 35.68
C ASP A 544 -7.66 6.22 35.05
N VAL A 545 -8.47 5.17 35.21
CA VAL A 545 -9.84 5.10 34.69
C VAL A 545 -10.90 5.30 35.77
N SER A 546 -10.50 5.57 37.00
CA SER A 546 -11.41 5.76 38.14
C SER A 546 -12.06 7.14 38.17
N ASN A 547 -11.46 8.11 37.48
CA ASN A 547 -11.86 9.52 37.47
C ASN A 547 -12.31 10.02 36.08
N LEU A 548 -12.78 9.11 35.21
CA LEU A 548 -13.30 9.51 33.90
C LEU A 548 -14.59 10.30 34.02
N THR A 549 -14.71 11.34 33.20
CA THR A 549 -15.89 12.19 33.07
C THR A 549 -16.76 11.72 31.90
N GLN A 550 -17.92 12.34 31.68
CA GLN A 550 -18.78 11.99 30.54
C GLN A 550 -18.10 12.23 29.17
N ASP A 551 -17.25 13.27 29.07
CA ASP A 551 -16.54 13.59 27.82
C ASP A 551 -15.50 12.52 27.44
N ASP A 552 -14.94 11.81 28.42
CA ASP A 552 -14.01 10.69 28.17
C ASP A 552 -14.67 9.50 27.46
N PHE A 553 -16.01 9.43 27.46
CA PHE A 553 -16.78 8.42 26.74
C PHE A 553 -17.27 8.91 25.37
N ILE A 554 -16.75 10.02 24.86
CA ILE A 554 -17.00 10.55 23.52
C ILE A 554 -15.68 10.56 22.78
N ASP A 555 -15.66 10.04 21.54
CA ASP A 555 -14.44 10.03 20.73
C ASP A 555 -14.18 11.42 20.12
N TRP A 556 -12.95 11.67 19.69
CA TRP A 556 -12.61 12.97 19.10
C TRP A 556 -13.37 13.19 17.77
N GLY A 557 -14.04 14.33 17.66
CA GLY A 557 -14.82 14.71 16.48
C GLY A 557 -16.26 14.21 16.47
N GLU A 558 -16.68 13.50 17.52
CA GLU A 558 -18.03 12.96 17.66
C GLU A 558 -18.82 13.69 18.76
N GLU A 559 -20.15 13.63 18.67
CA GLU A 559 -21.06 14.16 19.71
C GLU A 559 -21.75 13.01 20.49
N GLU A 560 -21.77 11.82 19.93
CA GLU A 560 -22.42 10.65 20.51
C GLU A 560 -21.49 9.87 21.44
N LYS A 561 -22.11 9.11 22.34
CA LYS A 561 -21.38 8.20 23.24
C LYS A 561 -20.65 7.14 22.43
N TYR A 562 -19.38 6.95 22.73
CA TYR A 562 -18.52 5.96 22.10
C TYR A 562 -19.08 4.54 22.20
N VAL A 563 -19.17 3.89 21.05
CA VAL A 563 -19.47 2.46 20.93
C VAL A 563 -18.33 1.79 20.19
N LYS A 564 -17.79 0.72 20.79
CA LYS A 564 -16.75 -0.09 20.16
C LYS A 564 -17.36 -0.98 19.09
N GLU A 565 -17.41 -0.48 17.86
CA GLU A 565 -17.82 -1.26 16.68
C GLU A 565 -16.59 -1.53 15.80
N ILE A 566 -16.08 -2.76 15.88
CA ILE A 566 -15.02 -3.21 14.99
C ILE A 566 -15.66 -4.17 14.00
N GLY A 567 -15.79 -3.73 12.76
CA GLY A 567 -16.23 -4.57 11.65
C GLY A 567 -15.15 -5.59 11.24
N ILE A 568 -15.50 -6.46 10.30
CA ILE A 568 -14.55 -7.38 9.70
C ILE A 568 -13.80 -6.62 8.61
N GLY A 569 -12.47 -6.56 8.72
CA GLY A 569 -11.66 -6.01 7.64
C GLY A 569 -11.94 -6.77 6.35
N GLU A 570 -12.17 -6.11 5.23
CA GLU A 570 -12.48 -6.84 3.99
C GLU A 570 -11.27 -7.61 3.44
N CYS A 571 -10.09 -7.19 3.87
CA CYS A 571 -8.88 -7.98 3.75
C CYS A 571 -8.74 -8.99 4.92
N ALA A 572 -9.83 -9.51 5.50
CA ALA A 572 -9.87 -10.39 6.68
C ALA A 572 -10.99 -11.47 6.60
N GLY A 573 -11.26 -12.01 5.40
CA GLY A 573 -12.25 -13.08 5.16
C GLY A 573 -12.01 -14.45 5.79
N VAL A 574 -13.11 -15.23 5.95
CA VAL A 574 -13.24 -16.58 6.52
C VAL A 574 -13.88 -17.53 5.51
N VAL A 575 -13.27 -18.70 5.38
CA VAL A 575 -13.46 -19.80 4.40
C VAL A 575 -14.91 -20.23 4.10
N ILE A 576 -15.22 -20.33 2.79
CA ILE A 576 -16.45 -20.80 2.09
C ILE A 576 -16.57 -22.35 2.07
N ASP A 577 -17.69 -22.89 1.57
CA ASP A 577 -17.73 -24.19 0.85
C ASP A 577 -16.78 -24.16 -0.36
N LEU A 578 -15.51 -24.48 -0.10
CA LEU A 578 -14.40 -24.13 -0.97
C LEU A 578 -14.29 -25.02 -2.21
N ILE A 579 -14.91 -26.21 -2.23
CA ILE A 579 -14.54 -27.26 -3.19
C ILE A 579 -15.11 -26.97 -4.58
N ALA A 580 -16.43 -26.75 -4.70
CA ALA A 580 -17.06 -26.46 -5.99
C ALA A 580 -16.55 -25.13 -6.58
N THR A 581 -16.34 -24.13 -5.72
CA THR A 581 -15.77 -22.84 -6.09
C THR A 581 -14.37 -22.99 -6.70
N LEU A 582 -13.51 -23.80 -6.08
CA LEU A 582 -12.15 -24.05 -6.58
C LEU A 582 -12.16 -24.75 -7.95
N PHE A 583 -13.07 -25.70 -8.18
CA PHE A 583 -13.17 -26.34 -9.50
C PHE A 583 -13.64 -25.40 -10.60
N PHE A 584 -14.58 -24.51 -10.31
CA PHE A 584 -15.00 -23.49 -11.26
C PHE A 584 -13.87 -22.48 -11.53
N GLU A 585 -13.15 -22.06 -10.49
CA GLU A 585 -11.96 -21.22 -10.65
C GLU A 585 -10.90 -21.91 -11.52
N SER A 586 -10.66 -23.22 -11.35
CA SER A 586 -9.75 -23.97 -12.20
C SER A 586 -10.10 -23.91 -13.68
N GLU A 587 -11.39 -23.86 -14.05
CA GLU A 587 -11.84 -23.66 -15.44
C GLU A 587 -11.58 -22.23 -15.92
N GLU A 588 -11.97 -21.22 -15.13
CA GLU A 588 -11.72 -19.81 -15.44
C GLU A 588 -10.20 -19.56 -15.67
N LYS A 589 -9.33 -20.25 -14.91
CA LYS A 589 -7.87 -20.22 -15.08
C LYS A 589 -7.40 -20.88 -16.36
N ILE A 590 -7.95 -22.04 -16.74
CA ILE A 590 -7.62 -22.68 -18.02
C ILE A 590 -8.00 -21.79 -19.20
N ASP A 591 -9.17 -21.14 -19.15
CA ASP A 591 -9.58 -20.23 -20.23
C ASP A 591 -8.70 -18.99 -20.28
N SER A 592 -8.29 -18.46 -19.12
CA SER A 592 -7.27 -17.41 -19.03
C SER A 592 -5.94 -17.85 -19.63
N ALA A 593 -5.54 -19.11 -19.41
CA ALA A 593 -4.34 -19.68 -20.01
C ALA A 593 -4.43 -19.72 -21.55
N LYS A 594 -5.56 -20.18 -22.11
CA LYS A 594 -5.80 -20.21 -23.56
C LYS A 594 -5.75 -18.80 -24.17
N VAL A 595 -6.34 -17.81 -23.50
CA VAL A 595 -6.29 -16.41 -23.95
C VAL A 595 -4.85 -15.88 -23.96
N ALA A 596 -4.10 -16.11 -22.88
CA ALA A 596 -2.69 -15.72 -22.81
C ALA A 596 -1.82 -16.41 -23.88
N TYR A 597 -2.07 -17.70 -24.14
CA TYR A 597 -1.43 -18.46 -25.21
C TYR A 597 -1.69 -17.84 -26.58
N ASN A 598 -2.95 -17.53 -26.89
CA ASN A 598 -3.34 -16.91 -28.17
C ASN A 598 -2.72 -15.52 -28.36
N ASN A 599 -2.49 -14.80 -27.26
CA ASN A 599 -1.79 -13.51 -27.24
C ASN A 599 -0.26 -13.65 -27.23
N LYS A 600 0.29 -14.87 -27.35
CA LYS A 600 1.72 -15.19 -27.31
C LYS A 600 2.43 -14.83 -26.00
N VAL A 601 1.67 -14.73 -24.90
CA VAL A 601 2.20 -14.52 -23.54
C VAL A 601 2.34 -15.89 -22.88
N TYR A 602 3.33 -16.67 -23.32
CA TYR A 602 3.48 -18.07 -22.92
C TYR A 602 3.76 -18.25 -21.43
N SER A 603 4.60 -17.40 -20.84
CA SER A 603 4.86 -17.40 -19.39
C SER A 603 3.58 -17.18 -18.57
N GLY A 604 2.72 -16.26 -19.00
CA GLY A 604 1.41 -16.03 -18.39
C GLY A 604 0.46 -17.21 -18.55
N SER A 605 0.40 -17.79 -19.75
CA SER A 605 -0.37 -19.01 -20.06
C SER A 605 0.00 -20.17 -19.12
N ILE A 606 1.29 -20.44 -18.99
CA ILE A 606 1.82 -21.51 -18.14
C ILE A 606 1.44 -21.27 -16.67
N TYR A 607 1.52 -20.02 -16.21
CA TYR A 607 1.20 -19.69 -14.83
C TYR A 607 -0.30 -19.84 -14.50
N TYR A 608 -1.19 -19.47 -15.43
CA TYR A 608 -2.62 -19.73 -15.27
C TYR A 608 -2.94 -21.23 -15.24
N ALA A 609 -2.31 -22.02 -16.10
CA ALA A 609 -2.43 -23.48 -16.06
C ALA A 609 -1.93 -24.05 -14.71
N TYR A 610 -0.81 -23.54 -14.19
CA TYR A 610 -0.32 -23.88 -12.84
C TYR A 610 -1.36 -23.58 -11.74
N GLN A 611 -1.97 -22.39 -11.76
CA GLN A 611 -3.02 -22.02 -10.80
C GLN A 611 -4.21 -22.99 -10.86
N SER A 612 -4.64 -23.38 -12.05
CA SER A 612 -5.71 -24.38 -12.24
C SER A 612 -5.35 -25.73 -11.62
N ILE A 613 -4.13 -26.22 -11.85
CA ILE A 613 -3.65 -27.49 -11.28
C ILE A 613 -3.64 -27.41 -9.75
N VAL A 614 -3.10 -26.34 -9.17
CA VAL A 614 -3.06 -26.15 -7.71
C VAL A 614 -4.46 -26.06 -7.11
N ASN A 615 -5.37 -25.29 -7.72
CA ASN A 615 -6.73 -25.14 -7.23
C ASN A 615 -7.50 -26.47 -7.27
N SER A 616 -7.32 -27.24 -8.35
CA SER A 616 -7.91 -28.58 -8.49
C SER A 616 -7.42 -29.53 -7.40
N ALA A 617 -6.10 -29.58 -7.14
CA ALA A 617 -5.53 -30.41 -6.07
C ALA A 617 -5.98 -29.95 -4.67
N LYS A 618 -6.07 -28.63 -4.46
CA LYS A 618 -6.58 -28.05 -3.21
C LYS A 618 -8.01 -28.47 -2.95
N ALA A 619 -8.87 -28.47 -3.97
CA ALA A 619 -10.26 -28.88 -3.85
C ALA A 619 -10.36 -30.34 -3.34
N SER A 620 -9.56 -31.25 -3.88
CA SER A 620 -9.51 -32.65 -3.44
C SER A 620 -9.00 -32.80 -2.01
N LEU A 621 -7.90 -32.13 -1.67
CA LEU A 621 -7.32 -32.21 -0.33
C LEU A 621 -8.29 -31.69 0.74
N MET A 622 -9.03 -30.63 0.42
CA MET A 622 -10.05 -30.10 1.33
C MET A 622 -11.24 -31.03 1.50
N ALA A 623 -11.60 -31.78 0.45
CA ALA A 623 -12.63 -32.81 0.55
C ALA A 623 -12.27 -33.92 1.55
N GLU A 624 -10.97 -34.13 1.79
CA GLU A 624 -10.42 -35.09 2.76
C GLU A 624 -9.90 -34.44 4.05
N ASP A 625 -10.30 -33.19 4.33
CA ASP A 625 -9.89 -32.41 5.51
C ASP A 625 -8.35 -32.29 5.70
N GLN A 626 -7.61 -32.27 4.58
CA GLN A 626 -6.16 -32.14 4.58
C GLN A 626 -5.71 -30.67 4.59
N LYS A 627 -4.50 -30.42 5.09
CA LYS A 627 -3.92 -29.08 5.19
C LYS A 627 -3.57 -28.52 3.80
N THR A 628 -3.97 -27.26 3.56
CA THR A 628 -3.78 -26.56 2.28
C THR A 628 -3.21 -25.14 2.46
N ASN A 629 -2.36 -24.95 3.47
CA ASN A 629 -1.85 -23.64 3.89
C ASN A 629 -0.96 -22.95 2.85
N THR A 630 -0.24 -23.70 2.01
CA THR A 630 0.70 -23.18 1.00
C THR A 630 0.57 -24.01 -0.28
N HIS A 631 0.96 -23.46 -1.44
CA HIS A 631 0.96 -24.24 -2.69
C HIS A 631 1.96 -25.40 -2.60
N ALA A 632 3.16 -25.16 -2.06
CA ALA A 632 4.14 -26.23 -1.86
C ALA A 632 3.60 -27.37 -0.98
N GLY A 633 2.84 -27.05 0.07
CA GLY A 633 2.19 -28.03 0.93
C GLY A 633 1.06 -28.78 0.22
N ILE A 634 0.24 -28.09 -0.58
CA ILE A 634 -0.80 -28.72 -1.44
C ILE A 634 -0.16 -29.75 -2.37
N ILE A 635 0.96 -29.40 -3.01
CA ILE A 635 1.66 -30.28 -3.94
C ILE A 635 2.15 -31.54 -3.24
N ALA A 636 2.89 -31.39 -2.13
CA ALA A 636 3.41 -32.53 -1.38
C ALA A 636 2.29 -33.41 -0.79
N ASN A 637 1.22 -32.80 -0.29
CA ASN A 637 0.11 -33.51 0.29
C ASN A 637 -0.68 -34.28 -0.78
N PHE A 638 -0.90 -33.71 -1.96
CA PHE A 638 -1.63 -34.41 -3.02
C PHE A 638 -0.89 -35.69 -3.47
N ASP A 639 0.43 -35.64 -3.61
CA ASP A 639 1.24 -36.84 -3.87
C ASP A 639 1.08 -37.89 -2.77
N THR A 640 1.08 -37.47 -1.51
CA THR A 640 0.96 -38.36 -0.35
C THR A 640 -0.42 -39.00 -0.28
N TYR A 641 -1.48 -38.21 -0.38
CA TYR A 641 -2.85 -38.63 -0.08
C TYR A 641 -3.61 -39.18 -1.28
N PHE A 642 -3.26 -38.83 -2.52
CA PHE A 642 -3.98 -39.27 -3.72
C PHE A 642 -3.15 -40.17 -4.65
N ILE A 643 -1.85 -39.86 -4.84
CA ILE A 643 -1.00 -40.61 -5.78
C ILE A 643 -0.40 -41.85 -5.10
N THR A 644 0.27 -41.68 -3.96
CA THR A 644 0.92 -42.78 -3.22
C THR A 644 -0.11 -43.78 -2.69
N SER A 645 -1.28 -43.29 -2.29
CA SER A 645 -2.43 -44.09 -1.87
C SER A 645 -3.17 -44.77 -3.03
N LYS A 646 -2.81 -44.48 -4.29
CA LYS A 646 -3.43 -44.99 -5.52
C LYS A 646 -4.92 -44.66 -5.66
N LYS A 647 -5.37 -43.55 -5.07
CA LYS A 647 -6.74 -43.05 -5.28
C LYS A 647 -6.92 -42.43 -6.67
N ILE A 648 -5.88 -41.78 -7.19
CA ILE A 648 -5.84 -41.20 -8.53
C ILE A 648 -4.56 -41.67 -9.23
N GLU A 649 -4.70 -42.15 -10.47
CA GLU A 649 -3.56 -42.58 -11.28
C GLU A 649 -3.09 -41.45 -12.23
N LEU A 650 -1.80 -41.12 -12.15
CA LEU A 650 -1.09 -40.21 -13.05
C LEU A 650 0.12 -40.94 -13.66
N GLU A 651 0.55 -40.50 -14.85
CA GLU A 651 1.72 -41.09 -15.53
C GLU A 651 3.04 -40.81 -14.80
N THR A 652 3.11 -39.69 -14.08
CA THR A 652 4.23 -39.27 -13.23
C THR A 652 3.72 -38.91 -11.83
N SER A 653 4.60 -38.60 -10.89
CA SER A 653 4.17 -37.97 -9.64
C SER A 653 3.47 -36.63 -9.91
N PHE A 654 2.60 -36.20 -9.00
CA PHE A 654 1.95 -34.89 -9.10
C PHE A 654 2.97 -33.76 -8.98
N SER A 655 3.98 -33.91 -8.12
CA SER A 655 5.11 -32.98 -8.03
C SER A 655 5.86 -32.86 -9.34
N ASP A 656 6.16 -33.97 -10.03
CA ASP A 656 6.83 -33.93 -11.33
C ASP A 656 5.97 -33.24 -12.39
N LEU A 657 4.66 -33.53 -12.40
CA LEU A 657 3.71 -32.90 -13.30
C LEU A 657 3.74 -31.37 -13.11
N ILE A 658 3.57 -30.90 -11.87
CA ILE A 658 3.40 -29.48 -11.57
C ILE A 658 4.71 -28.69 -11.57
N TYR A 659 5.84 -29.31 -11.22
CA TYR A 659 7.14 -28.63 -11.21
C TYR A 659 7.85 -28.61 -12.57
N GLN A 660 7.21 -29.10 -13.64
CA GLN A 660 7.65 -28.80 -15.01
C GLN A 660 7.82 -27.28 -15.22
N ILE A 661 6.95 -26.45 -14.59
CA ILE A 661 7.06 -24.98 -14.62
C ILE A 661 8.40 -24.44 -14.08
N LYS A 662 9.12 -25.19 -13.25
CA LYS A 662 10.44 -24.79 -12.71
C LYS A 662 11.59 -25.09 -13.66
N ASN A 663 11.41 -26.11 -14.51
CA ASN A 663 12.50 -26.73 -15.27
C ASN A 663 12.42 -26.43 -16.77
N ALA A 664 11.23 -26.13 -17.28
CA ALA A 664 11.02 -25.80 -18.68
C ALA A 664 11.06 -24.29 -18.91
N ALA A 665 11.70 -23.87 -20.01
CA ALA A 665 11.56 -22.50 -20.51
C ALA A 665 10.11 -22.27 -20.97
N PRO A 666 9.59 -21.02 -20.87
CA PRO A 666 8.22 -20.72 -21.25
C PRO A 666 8.05 -20.62 -22.78
N THR A 667 8.18 -21.74 -23.47
CA THR A 667 8.01 -21.84 -24.93
C THR A 667 6.55 -22.06 -25.30
N GLU A 668 6.22 -21.82 -26.57
CA GLU A 668 4.90 -22.14 -27.13
C GLU A 668 4.54 -23.62 -26.93
N GLU A 669 5.48 -24.52 -27.26
CA GLU A 669 5.30 -25.97 -27.13
C GLU A 669 4.99 -26.37 -25.68
N PHE A 670 5.75 -25.83 -24.73
CA PHE A 670 5.53 -26.12 -23.32
C PHE A 670 4.21 -25.54 -22.81
N ALA A 671 3.87 -24.30 -23.18
CA ALA A 671 2.60 -23.69 -22.80
C ALA A 671 1.39 -24.50 -23.30
N LYS A 672 1.42 -24.92 -24.57
CA LYS A 672 0.36 -25.75 -25.17
C LYS A 672 0.21 -27.09 -24.44
N LYS A 673 1.33 -27.78 -24.20
CA LYS A 673 1.34 -29.05 -23.46
C LYS A 673 0.79 -28.86 -22.05
N TYR A 674 1.26 -27.85 -21.34
CA TYR A 674 0.93 -27.64 -19.93
C TYR A 674 -0.54 -27.21 -19.73
N ILE A 675 -1.16 -26.52 -20.70
CA ILE A 675 -2.62 -26.30 -20.72
C ILE A 675 -3.37 -27.63 -20.87
N ALA A 676 -2.93 -28.50 -21.78
CA ALA A 676 -3.57 -29.81 -21.97
C ALA A 676 -3.46 -30.68 -20.71
N ASP A 677 -2.28 -30.69 -20.08
CA ASP A 677 -2.03 -31.37 -18.81
C ASP A 677 -2.94 -30.84 -17.69
N ALA A 678 -3.13 -29.52 -17.60
CA ALA A 678 -4.01 -28.90 -16.61
C ALA A 678 -5.49 -29.28 -16.81
N ASN A 679 -5.97 -29.31 -18.06
CA ASN A 679 -7.33 -29.77 -18.39
C ASN A 679 -7.51 -31.24 -18.00
N LEU A 680 -6.60 -32.11 -18.43
CA LEU A 680 -6.66 -33.54 -18.14
C LEU A 680 -6.64 -33.81 -16.62
N PHE A 681 -5.81 -33.08 -15.87
CA PHE A 681 -5.76 -33.19 -14.42
C PHE A 681 -7.07 -32.75 -13.76
N LEU A 682 -7.64 -31.62 -14.17
CA LEU A 682 -8.93 -31.14 -13.67
C LEU A 682 -10.05 -32.16 -13.92
N GLU A 683 -10.12 -32.72 -15.13
CA GLU A 683 -11.09 -33.77 -15.47
C GLU A 683 -10.92 -35.01 -14.59
N LYS A 684 -9.70 -35.53 -14.44
CA LYS A 684 -9.41 -36.69 -13.58
C LYS A 684 -9.87 -36.48 -12.14
N VAL A 685 -9.56 -35.34 -11.56
CA VAL A 685 -9.91 -35.02 -10.17
C VAL A 685 -11.42 -34.85 -10.01
N ARG A 686 -12.11 -34.25 -10.98
CA ARG A 686 -13.57 -34.11 -10.96
C ARG A 686 -14.27 -35.47 -11.07
N THR A 687 -13.81 -36.33 -11.96
CA THR A 687 -14.34 -37.69 -12.09
C THR A 687 -14.20 -38.45 -10.78
N TYR A 688 -13.01 -38.45 -10.17
CA TYR A 688 -12.79 -39.05 -8.85
C TYR A 688 -13.77 -38.51 -7.80
N ARG A 689 -13.99 -37.20 -7.77
CA ARG A 689 -14.89 -36.58 -6.79
C ARG A 689 -16.36 -36.96 -7.02
N ASN A 690 -16.79 -36.97 -8.28
CA ASN A 690 -18.15 -37.37 -8.64
C ASN A 690 -18.40 -38.83 -8.23
N ASP A 691 -17.44 -39.71 -8.51
CA ASP A 691 -17.49 -41.12 -8.12
C ASP A 691 -17.63 -41.26 -6.59
N GLU A 692 -16.81 -40.57 -5.79
CA GLU A 692 -16.96 -40.57 -4.32
C GLU A 692 -18.34 -40.10 -3.85
N THR A 693 -18.85 -38.99 -4.39
CA THR A 693 -20.16 -38.46 -3.99
C THR A 693 -21.33 -39.32 -4.45
N SER A 694 -21.14 -40.12 -5.51
CA SER A 694 -22.15 -41.07 -6.00
C SER A 694 -22.19 -42.36 -5.19
N VAL A 695 -21.09 -42.74 -4.53
CA VAL A 695 -21.00 -43.90 -3.62
C VAL A 695 -21.58 -43.57 -2.21
N LEU A 696 -21.66 -42.28 -1.86
CA LEU A 696 -22.20 -41.79 -0.59
C LEU A 696 -23.70 -41.46 -0.63
N LYS A 697 -24.34 -41.52 -1.82
CA LYS A 697 -25.79 -41.42 -2.02
C LYS A 697 -26.37 -42.80 -2.28
#